data_AF-R7UJG7-F1
#
_entry.id   AF-R7UJG7-F1
#
_cell.length_a   1.000
_cell.length_b   1.000
_cell.length_c   1.000
_cell.angle_alpha   90.00
_cell.angle_beta   90.00
_cell.angle_gamma   90.00
#
_symmetry.space_group_name_H-M   'P 1'
#
loop_
_entity.id
_entity.type
_entity.pdbx_description
1 polymer ?
#
loop_
_entity_poly.entity_id
_entity_poly.type
_entity_poly.pdbx_seq_one_letter_code
_entity_poly.pdbx_strand_id
1 'polypeptide(L)'
;MASIGDAELGVSTFCAASHQSEKCGANGLPLTPNSIRILGRFPVLKTLSHPRLCKYVDLVREKHERLIVVTEFYKTNLAAALRTSKYSDTSCLTTLAFEILSGLAYLNSRGFIHRNLSPQNILFDTKGFVKLANYGMYYMTDSGADVSFPIGLLKYMSPEVLAQGRVRVTSIDREYATGWKETRQLSHAPSSCKTDVWSLGIMLLEAFLGSPLWPNLTLQQIIHKILAFAKSKVDPIVLILSDHHGEEKFALLPNEIQSLISTCLTLSPKQRPMPIDLLSSSVFNALKSKEIPYSNGFSMFSTNLRCQDLEIPEYVEGTEEDHAKEEDLLSERSIHEVYYLWRLAGGDLVGALTKAGLVRTRPPITKIANFTLDDGEFFGEGRDRSTLLDCTVVILSQDQLRQRLKHVEPAAFYPLLEEEKNTALHLPISPSSGDLTDTSKLPLVIKERDVEYQFHRAILYERLLKAYPYKRHHIWKEARTDIPPFVRAEIWAALLEVEGDIQGTYDAIDKETPTATDRQIEVDIPRCHQYCELLSSPEGHEKFKRVLKAWVVSHPEYVYWQGLDSLCAPFLYLNFNNEALAYACFKAFIPKYLHKLFLKDNSKVIQEYLAVFSHLIAFHDAPLSNHLNTIGFIPDLYAIPWFLTMFAHAFPLHKLFHLWDTLLLGNSSFPLCIGVAILYQLRDQLLSFGFNECILLFSDMPEIDIERCVQDSIRIFCLTPKSATYRQHAKPSKREQKDSSSKPDVSYYSKDYNHQPLTDLSMHPVPLEDLRAQKCPFISAEDLIQLGELMGSSLTKSPTKKSASGKPLIIILDIRPTEDYLRGCVPGSINIPFDTAFNSDGDFLPSPAVTKLNVHKTQVKVVVGSRDRSAIKFAESLLRLGYNRACVLYKGVDVLRPTGILTVPTPDL
;
A
#
# COMPACT_ATOMS: atom_id res chain seq x y z
N MET A 1 12.77 11.66 -4.87
CA MET A 1 12.49 11.10 -6.22
C MET A 1 12.94 12.13 -7.24
N ALA A 2 13.44 11.73 -8.42
CA ALA A 2 13.76 12.73 -9.46
C ALA A 2 12.47 13.41 -9.99
N SER A 3 12.55 14.71 -10.21
CA SER A 3 11.46 15.55 -10.71
C SER A 3 11.06 15.20 -12.16
N ILE A 4 9.91 15.69 -12.63
CA ILE A 4 9.48 15.51 -14.02
C ILE A 4 10.30 16.39 -14.98
N GLY A 5 10.73 17.57 -14.54
CA GLY A 5 11.50 18.52 -15.34
C GLY A 5 10.78 18.87 -16.64
N ASP A 6 11.50 18.72 -17.74
CA ASP A 6 11.04 18.95 -19.11
C ASP A 6 10.37 17.72 -19.76
N ALA A 7 10.24 16.62 -19.02
CA ALA A 7 9.61 15.41 -19.52
C ALA A 7 8.08 15.54 -19.60
N GLU A 8 7.49 14.79 -20.52
CA GLU A 8 6.04 14.64 -20.64
C GLU A 8 5.60 13.24 -20.19
N LEU A 9 4.29 13.08 -19.96
CA LEU A 9 3.70 11.77 -19.70
C LEU A 9 3.37 11.11 -21.04
N GLY A 10 4.09 10.04 -21.38
CA GLY A 10 3.83 9.22 -22.57
C GLY A 10 2.99 8.00 -22.24
N VAL A 11 2.08 7.63 -23.14
CA VAL A 11 1.29 6.41 -23.04
C VAL A 11 1.42 5.55 -24.30
N SER A 12 1.60 4.25 -24.11
CA SER A 12 1.62 3.24 -25.18
C SER A 12 0.74 2.05 -24.81
N THR A 13 0.37 1.21 -25.78
CA THR A 13 -0.50 0.05 -25.53
C THR A 13 -0.11 -1.17 -26.35
N PHE A 14 -0.30 -2.34 -25.75
CA PHE A 14 -0.14 -3.64 -26.42
C PHE A 14 -1.10 -4.66 -25.82
N CYS A 15 -1.25 -5.81 -26.48
CA CYS A 15 -2.13 -6.90 -26.03
C CYS A 15 -1.31 -8.13 -25.63
N ALA A 16 -1.56 -8.65 -24.42
CA ALA A 16 -1.01 -9.92 -23.99
C ALA A 16 -1.60 -11.09 -24.80
N ALA A 17 -0.86 -12.18 -24.90
CA ALA A 17 -1.33 -13.39 -25.57
C ALA A 17 -2.45 -14.03 -24.73
N SER A 18 -3.61 -14.28 -25.34
CA SER A 18 -4.68 -15.04 -24.69
C SER A 18 -4.33 -16.52 -24.57
N HIS A 19 -4.70 -17.16 -23.47
CA HIS A 19 -4.69 -18.61 -23.37
C HIS A 19 -5.66 -19.22 -24.39
N GLN A 20 -5.41 -20.46 -24.81
CA GLN A 20 -6.42 -21.23 -25.54
C GLN A 20 -7.61 -21.46 -24.59
N SER A 21 -8.83 -21.18 -25.05
CA SER A 21 -10.06 -21.50 -24.32
C SER A 21 -10.00 -22.99 -23.96
N GLU A 22 -10.27 -23.35 -22.69
CA GLU A 22 -10.23 -24.73 -22.13
C GLU A 22 -8.93 -25.19 -21.43
N LYS A 23 -8.07 -24.29 -20.94
CA LYS A 23 -6.94 -24.70 -20.08
C LYS A 23 -7.15 -24.34 -18.61
N CYS A 24 -7.21 -25.36 -17.76
CA CYS A 24 -7.05 -25.25 -16.31
C CYS A 24 -5.59 -25.58 -15.91
N GLY A 25 -5.12 -25.00 -14.81
CA GLY A 25 -3.86 -25.39 -14.19
C GLY A 25 -3.94 -26.78 -13.57
N ALA A 26 -2.80 -27.32 -13.15
CA ALA A 26 -2.71 -28.64 -12.50
C ALA A 26 -3.54 -28.74 -11.20
N ASN A 27 -3.87 -27.61 -10.60
CA ASN A 27 -4.72 -27.48 -9.41
C ASN A 27 -6.23 -27.37 -9.72
N GLY A 28 -6.62 -27.53 -10.99
CA GLY A 28 -8.02 -27.41 -11.43
C GLY A 28 -8.56 -25.98 -11.49
N LEU A 29 -7.75 -24.96 -11.16
CA LEU A 29 -8.14 -23.55 -11.26
C LEU A 29 -7.89 -23.01 -12.69
N PRO A 30 -8.63 -21.97 -13.13
CA PRO A 30 -8.33 -21.27 -14.37
C PRO A 30 -6.89 -20.77 -14.41
N LEU A 31 -6.23 -20.88 -15.57
CA LEU A 31 -4.89 -20.30 -15.73
C LEU A 31 -4.93 -18.79 -15.52
N THR A 32 -3.99 -18.25 -14.74
CA THR A 32 -3.81 -16.81 -14.59
C THR A 32 -3.59 -16.17 -15.96
N PRO A 33 -4.40 -15.17 -16.36
CA PRO A 33 -4.22 -14.45 -17.62
C PRO A 33 -2.80 -13.89 -17.77
N ASN A 34 -2.25 -13.93 -18.98
CA ASN A 34 -0.89 -13.43 -19.22
C ASN A 34 -0.78 -11.92 -18.94
N SER A 35 -1.85 -11.14 -19.16
CA SER A 35 -1.89 -9.75 -18.74
C SER A 35 -1.73 -9.55 -17.22
N ILE A 36 -2.26 -10.45 -16.38
CA ILE A 36 -2.08 -10.41 -14.92
C ILE A 36 -0.64 -10.81 -14.54
N ARG A 37 -0.03 -11.77 -15.25
CA ARG A 37 1.39 -12.13 -15.06
C ARG A 37 2.31 -10.95 -15.39
N ILE A 38 2.02 -10.23 -16.48
CA ILE A 38 2.75 -9.00 -16.85
C ILE A 38 2.54 -7.91 -15.80
N LEU A 39 1.31 -7.73 -15.33
CA LEU A 39 0.97 -6.77 -14.26
C LEU A 39 1.73 -7.06 -12.96
N GLY A 40 1.90 -8.33 -12.58
CA GLY A 40 2.68 -8.74 -11.41
C GLY A 40 4.18 -8.44 -11.52
N ARG A 41 4.75 -8.52 -12.73
CA ARG A 41 6.18 -8.22 -12.98
C ARG A 41 6.46 -6.74 -13.08
N PHE A 42 5.54 -5.96 -13.63
CA PHE A 42 5.78 -4.54 -13.92
C PHE A 42 6.26 -3.68 -12.74
N PRO A 43 5.76 -3.83 -11.49
CA PRO A 43 6.10 -2.93 -10.38
C PRO A 43 7.60 -2.72 -10.15
N VAL A 44 8.43 -3.76 -10.34
CA VAL A 44 9.89 -3.63 -10.17
C VAL A 44 10.50 -2.60 -11.13
N LEU A 45 9.92 -2.40 -12.31
CA LEU A 45 10.40 -1.42 -13.29
C LEU A 45 10.23 0.01 -12.79
N LYS A 46 9.27 0.26 -11.89
CA LYS A 46 9.05 1.57 -11.25
C LYS A 46 10.14 1.93 -10.23
N THR A 47 10.93 0.95 -9.76
CA THR A 47 12.01 1.20 -8.79
C THR A 47 13.34 1.59 -9.46
N LEU A 48 13.43 1.38 -10.78
CA LEU A 48 14.61 1.71 -11.57
C LEU A 48 14.68 3.23 -11.79
N SER A 49 15.80 3.83 -11.40
CA SER A 49 16.04 5.26 -11.49
C SER A 49 17.48 5.51 -11.87
N HIS A 50 17.68 6.11 -13.05
CA HIS A 50 18.99 6.43 -13.60
C HIS A 50 18.85 7.62 -14.56
N PRO A 51 19.82 8.55 -14.65
CA PRO A 51 19.71 9.74 -15.51
C PRO A 51 19.47 9.43 -16.99
N ARG A 52 19.97 8.27 -17.45
CA ARG A 52 19.88 7.81 -18.85
C ARG A 52 18.67 6.91 -19.16
N LEU A 53 17.70 6.78 -18.24
CA LEU A 53 16.51 5.95 -18.44
C LEU A 53 15.24 6.81 -18.39
N CYS A 54 14.25 6.50 -19.23
CA CYS A 54 12.89 6.99 -19.04
C CYS A 54 12.21 6.21 -17.91
N LYS A 55 11.64 6.88 -16.92
CA LYS A 55 10.96 6.21 -15.81
C LYS A 55 9.66 5.54 -16.26
N TYR A 56 9.40 4.35 -15.73
CA TYR A 56 8.07 3.73 -15.75
C TYR A 56 7.20 4.30 -14.64
N VAL A 57 6.00 4.76 -14.99
CA VAL A 57 5.08 5.42 -14.06
C VAL A 57 3.98 4.45 -13.62
N ASP A 58 3.30 3.82 -14.57
CA ASP A 58 2.14 2.97 -14.28
C ASP A 58 1.85 1.95 -15.40
N LEU A 59 1.11 0.89 -15.07
CA LEU A 59 0.62 -0.11 -16.01
C LEU A 59 -0.85 -0.42 -15.67
N VAL A 60 -1.73 -0.13 -16.62
CA VAL A 60 -3.17 -0.35 -16.47
C VAL A 60 -3.61 -1.51 -17.36
N ARG A 61 -4.32 -2.47 -16.77
CA ARG A 61 -4.96 -3.57 -17.49
C ARG A 61 -6.37 -3.16 -17.90
N GLU A 62 -6.67 -3.33 -19.17
CA GLU A 62 -7.98 -3.08 -19.77
C GLU A 62 -8.59 -4.38 -20.29
N LYS A 63 -9.82 -4.28 -20.79
CA LYS A 63 -10.54 -5.42 -21.39
C LYS A 63 -9.72 -6.08 -22.51
N HIS A 64 -9.97 -7.37 -22.72
CA HIS A 64 -9.38 -8.17 -23.80
C HIS A 64 -7.84 -8.28 -23.75
N GLU A 65 -7.27 -8.47 -22.56
CA GLU A 65 -5.81 -8.64 -22.36
C GLU A 65 -4.98 -7.42 -22.79
N ARG A 66 -5.61 -6.25 -22.95
CA ARG A 66 -4.91 -5.01 -23.31
C ARG A 66 -4.22 -4.44 -22.09
N LEU A 67 -2.99 -3.99 -22.31
CA LEU A 67 -2.17 -3.31 -21.32
C LEU A 67 -1.84 -1.91 -21.84
N ILE A 68 -1.87 -0.94 -20.93
CA ILE A 68 -1.53 0.46 -21.19
C ILE A 68 -0.36 0.83 -20.29
N VAL A 69 0.77 1.19 -20.90
CA VAL A 69 2.01 1.53 -20.20
C VAL A 69 2.14 3.05 -20.17
N VAL A 70 2.35 3.61 -18.99
CA VAL A 70 2.63 5.04 -18.78
C VAL A 70 4.10 5.21 -18.41
N THR A 71 4.80 6.08 -19.13
CA THR A 71 6.23 6.35 -18.93
C THR A 71 6.52 7.85 -19.00
N GLU A 72 7.68 8.23 -18.49
CA GLU A 72 8.37 9.46 -18.90
C GLU A 72 8.63 9.43 -20.40
N PHE A 73 8.43 10.56 -21.09
CA PHE A 73 8.59 10.65 -22.54
C PHE A 73 9.16 11.99 -22.97
N TYR A 74 9.93 11.94 -24.07
CA TYR A 74 10.52 13.10 -24.72
C TYR A 74 10.28 13.05 -26.24
N LYS A 75 9.99 14.20 -26.83
CA LYS A 75 9.53 14.30 -28.24
C LYS A 75 10.59 13.92 -29.27
N THR A 76 11.85 14.21 -28.99
CA THR A 76 12.97 13.97 -29.91
C THR A 76 13.64 12.64 -29.64
N ASN A 77 13.99 11.92 -30.71
CA ASN A 77 14.67 10.63 -30.64
C ASN A 77 15.81 10.51 -31.66
N LEU A 78 16.64 9.47 -31.51
CA LEU A 78 17.77 9.22 -32.39
C LEU A 78 17.31 9.02 -33.84
N ALA A 79 16.19 8.34 -34.11
CA ALA A 79 15.70 8.14 -35.48
C ALA A 79 15.48 9.46 -36.25
N ALA A 80 14.97 10.50 -35.57
CA ALA A 80 14.84 11.84 -36.15
C ALA A 80 16.21 12.52 -36.28
N ALA A 81 17.08 12.39 -35.28
CA ALA A 81 18.40 13.01 -35.26
C ALA A 81 19.39 12.38 -36.28
N LEU A 82 19.22 11.11 -36.64
CA LEU A 82 19.99 10.40 -37.67
C LEU A 82 19.85 11.04 -39.06
N ARG A 83 18.75 11.77 -39.32
CA ARG A 83 18.54 12.51 -40.57
C ARG A 83 19.36 13.80 -40.65
N THR A 84 20.04 14.17 -39.56
CA THR A 84 20.92 15.33 -39.48
C THR A 84 22.38 14.87 -39.55
N SER A 85 23.28 15.71 -40.05
CA SER A 85 24.72 15.41 -40.09
C SER A 85 25.42 15.49 -38.71
N LYS A 86 24.65 15.64 -37.61
CA LYS A 86 25.17 15.88 -36.25
C LYS A 86 26.19 14.82 -35.79
N TYR A 87 25.91 13.55 -36.06
CA TYR A 87 26.74 12.43 -35.59
C TYR A 87 27.86 12.03 -36.56
N SER A 88 28.08 12.81 -37.62
CA SER A 88 29.36 12.75 -38.35
C SER A 88 30.50 13.37 -37.52
N ASP A 89 30.18 14.19 -36.51
CA ASP A 89 31.14 14.60 -35.50
C ASP A 89 31.42 13.47 -34.50
N THR A 90 32.71 13.12 -34.44
CA THR A 90 33.31 12.16 -33.53
C THR A 90 32.91 12.41 -32.08
N SER A 91 32.91 13.66 -31.60
CA SER A 91 32.61 13.98 -30.20
C SER A 91 31.15 13.67 -29.85
N CYS A 92 30.23 14.05 -30.73
CA CYS A 92 28.81 13.72 -30.63
C CYS A 92 28.57 12.20 -30.63
N LEU A 93 29.25 11.45 -31.50
CA LEU A 93 29.12 10.00 -31.59
C LEU A 93 29.66 9.28 -30.32
N THR A 94 30.81 9.73 -29.80
CA THR A 94 31.37 9.21 -28.54
C THR A 94 30.45 9.49 -27.36
N THR A 95 29.87 10.68 -27.29
CA THR A 95 28.91 11.05 -26.23
C THR A 95 27.66 10.18 -26.29
N LEU A 96 27.10 9.98 -27.48
CA LEU A 96 25.95 9.08 -27.69
C LEU A 96 26.26 7.65 -27.20
N ALA A 97 27.41 7.10 -27.59
CA ALA A 97 27.82 5.76 -27.17
C ALA A 97 28.00 5.65 -25.65
N PHE A 98 28.67 6.61 -25.03
CA PHE A 98 28.90 6.66 -23.59
C PHE A 98 27.58 6.65 -22.80
N GLU A 99 26.66 7.52 -23.19
CA GLU A 99 25.40 7.70 -22.46
C GLU A 99 24.46 6.49 -22.60
N ILE A 100 24.39 5.88 -23.79
CA ILE A 100 23.64 4.61 -23.98
C ILE A 100 24.28 3.50 -23.14
N LEU A 101 25.60 3.35 -23.18
CA LEU A 101 26.31 2.33 -22.41
C LEU A 101 26.14 2.51 -20.90
N SER A 102 26.14 3.74 -20.40
CA SER A 102 25.89 4.06 -18.98
C SER A 102 24.52 3.54 -18.54
N GLY A 103 23.47 3.82 -19.32
CA GLY A 103 22.12 3.28 -19.07
C GLY A 103 22.05 1.74 -19.14
N LEU A 104 22.73 1.12 -20.11
CA LEU A 104 22.76 -0.34 -20.25
C LEU A 104 23.54 -1.03 -19.14
N ALA A 105 24.65 -0.44 -18.68
CA ALA A 105 25.42 -0.95 -17.56
C ALA A 105 24.61 -0.93 -16.25
N TYR A 106 23.85 0.15 -16.02
CA TYR A 106 22.91 0.22 -14.90
C TYR A 106 21.81 -0.86 -14.99
N LEU A 107 21.17 -1.04 -16.15
CA LEU A 107 20.17 -2.10 -16.31
C LEU A 107 20.77 -3.48 -16.04
N ASN A 108 21.98 -3.74 -16.55
CA ASN A 108 22.66 -5.00 -16.36
C ASN A 108 23.02 -5.26 -14.88
N SER A 109 23.49 -4.25 -14.13
CA SER A 109 23.78 -4.39 -12.70
C SER A 109 22.53 -4.69 -11.86
N ARG A 110 21.34 -4.35 -12.38
CA ARG A 110 20.03 -4.68 -11.81
C ARG A 110 19.41 -5.97 -12.37
N GLY A 111 20.11 -6.70 -13.23
CA GLY A 111 19.65 -7.95 -13.82
C GLY A 111 18.68 -7.81 -15.00
N PHE A 112 18.58 -6.63 -15.60
CA PHE A 112 17.74 -6.37 -16.76
C PHE A 112 18.56 -6.33 -18.06
N ILE A 113 17.92 -6.77 -19.15
CA ILE A 113 18.44 -6.71 -20.52
C ILE A 113 17.40 -5.96 -21.34
N HIS A 114 17.81 -4.99 -22.14
CA HIS A 114 16.89 -4.11 -22.86
C HIS A 114 16.15 -4.84 -23.99
N ARG A 115 16.84 -5.61 -24.84
CA ARG A 115 16.30 -6.43 -25.95
C ARG A 115 15.38 -5.72 -26.96
N ASN A 116 15.29 -4.40 -26.89
CA ASN A 116 14.40 -3.56 -27.67
C ASN A 116 15.10 -2.23 -28.03
N LEU A 117 16.41 -2.26 -28.18
CA LEU A 117 17.17 -1.09 -28.61
C LEU A 117 16.90 -0.81 -30.09
N SER A 118 16.60 0.45 -30.38
CA SER A 118 16.47 0.98 -31.74
C SER A 118 16.55 2.50 -31.69
N PRO A 119 16.83 3.19 -32.80
CA PRO A 119 16.86 4.65 -32.83
C PRO A 119 15.57 5.33 -32.35
N GLN A 120 14.41 4.64 -32.39
CA GLN A 120 13.14 5.16 -31.89
C GLN A 120 13.04 5.14 -30.36
N ASN A 121 13.76 4.22 -29.71
CA ASN A 121 13.77 4.04 -28.26
C ASN A 121 14.93 4.76 -27.55
N ILE A 122 15.75 5.51 -28.31
CA ILE A 122 16.78 6.42 -27.77
C ILE A 122 16.19 7.83 -27.85
N LEU A 123 15.64 8.33 -26.75
CA LEU A 123 15.07 9.68 -26.67
C LEU A 123 16.13 10.69 -26.21
N PHE A 124 15.86 11.97 -26.41
CA PHE A 124 16.69 13.08 -25.92
C PHE A 124 15.85 14.04 -25.09
N ASP A 125 16.37 14.44 -23.93
CA ASP A 125 15.82 15.56 -23.17
C ASP A 125 16.14 16.91 -23.85
N THR A 126 15.60 18.01 -23.31
CA THR A 126 15.81 19.36 -23.85
C THR A 126 17.26 19.82 -23.79
N LYS A 127 18.08 19.21 -22.93
CA LYS A 127 19.53 19.45 -22.83
C LYS A 127 20.33 18.58 -23.81
N GLY A 128 19.66 17.66 -24.51
CA GLY A 128 20.25 16.78 -25.52
C GLY A 128 20.83 15.47 -24.96
N PHE A 129 20.56 15.16 -23.69
CA PHE A 129 21.01 13.95 -23.02
C PHE A 129 20.13 12.75 -23.37
N VAL A 130 20.76 11.58 -23.52
CA VAL A 130 20.10 10.31 -23.86
C VAL A 130 19.17 9.84 -22.74
N LYS A 131 18.00 9.36 -23.15
CA LYS A 131 17.00 8.69 -22.30
C LYS A 131 16.56 7.39 -22.99
N LEU A 132 16.93 6.24 -22.43
CA LEU A 132 16.52 4.93 -22.95
C LEU A 132 15.05 4.65 -22.58
N ALA A 133 14.22 4.38 -23.59
CA ALA A 133 12.81 4.06 -23.44
C ALA A 133 12.52 2.57 -23.72
N ASN A 134 11.37 2.07 -23.27
CA ASN A 134 10.89 0.71 -23.59
C ASN A 134 11.82 -0.47 -23.18
N TYR A 135 12.74 -0.24 -22.24
CA TYR A 135 13.70 -1.25 -21.77
C TYR A 135 13.10 -2.40 -20.95
N GLY A 136 11.87 -2.24 -20.43
CA GLY A 136 11.21 -3.21 -19.56
C GLY A 136 10.39 -4.27 -20.29
N MET A 137 10.13 -4.09 -21.60
CA MET A 137 9.21 -4.92 -22.38
C MET A 137 9.59 -6.40 -22.37
N TYR A 138 10.88 -6.71 -22.55
CA TYR A 138 11.36 -8.09 -22.56
C TYR A 138 11.18 -8.78 -21.20
N TYR A 139 11.46 -8.07 -20.11
CA TYR A 139 11.30 -8.59 -18.75
C TYR A 139 9.83 -8.81 -18.39
N MET A 140 8.98 -7.79 -18.57
CA MET A 140 7.60 -7.85 -18.11
C MET A 140 6.78 -8.90 -18.85
N THR A 141 7.14 -9.21 -20.10
CA THR A 141 6.47 -10.21 -20.96
C THR A 141 7.06 -11.62 -20.85
N ASP A 142 7.83 -11.91 -19.80
CA ASP A 142 8.46 -13.21 -19.57
C ASP A 142 9.33 -13.64 -20.76
N SER A 143 10.27 -12.78 -21.15
CA SER A 143 11.12 -12.97 -22.34
C SER A 143 10.33 -13.07 -23.66
N GLY A 144 9.14 -12.46 -23.72
CA GLY A 144 8.24 -12.51 -24.87
C GLY A 144 7.27 -13.70 -24.89
N ALA A 145 7.27 -14.56 -23.86
CA ALA A 145 6.36 -15.71 -23.78
C ALA A 145 4.89 -15.30 -23.57
N ASP A 146 4.66 -14.15 -22.93
CA ASP A 146 3.33 -13.66 -22.55
C ASP A 146 2.68 -12.80 -23.64
N VAL A 147 3.31 -12.66 -24.81
CA VAL A 147 2.81 -11.87 -25.96
C VAL A 147 2.93 -12.65 -27.28
N SER A 148 2.19 -12.21 -28.31
CA SER A 148 2.14 -12.89 -29.62
C SER A 148 2.89 -12.19 -30.75
N PHE A 149 3.67 -11.16 -30.42
CA PHE A 149 4.51 -10.35 -31.31
C PHE A 149 5.99 -10.44 -30.90
N PRO A 150 6.95 -10.22 -31.81
CA PRO A 150 8.37 -10.19 -31.47
C PRO A 150 8.69 -8.97 -30.58
N ILE A 151 9.52 -9.16 -29.55
CA ILE A 151 10.07 -8.06 -28.75
C ILE A 151 11.33 -7.54 -29.44
N GLY A 152 11.37 -6.25 -29.77
CA GLY A 152 12.50 -5.64 -30.49
C GLY A 152 12.34 -5.64 -32.01
N LEU A 153 13.08 -4.76 -32.67
CA LEU A 153 13.16 -4.69 -34.13
C LEU A 153 14.25 -5.66 -34.64
N LEU A 154 13.87 -6.59 -35.53
CA LEU A 154 14.76 -7.68 -35.97
C LEU A 154 16.07 -7.20 -36.62
N LYS A 155 16.06 -6.02 -37.26
CA LYS A 155 17.25 -5.39 -37.87
C LYS A 155 18.38 -5.14 -36.88
N TYR A 156 18.05 -4.81 -35.64
CA TYR A 156 19.03 -4.48 -34.59
C TYR A 156 19.37 -5.70 -33.73
N MET A 157 18.68 -6.83 -33.91
CA MET A 157 18.94 -8.03 -33.12
C MET A 157 20.27 -8.68 -33.49
N SER A 158 20.91 -9.26 -32.48
CA SER A 158 22.14 -10.00 -32.67
C SER A 158 21.92 -11.35 -33.38
N PRO A 159 22.94 -11.88 -34.09
CA PRO A 159 22.82 -13.11 -34.86
C PRO A 159 22.40 -14.31 -34.00
N GLU A 160 22.93 -14.41 -32.76
CA GLU A 160 22.62 -15.51 -31.85
C GLU A 160 21.15 -15.56 -31.41
N VAL A 161 20.49 -14.39 -31.34
CA VAL A 161 19.06 -14.31 -31.04
C VAL A 161 18.24 -14.73 -32.26
N LEU A 162 18.61 -14.22 -33.44
CA LEU A 162 17.89 -14.55 -34.68
C LEU A 162 18.02 -16.04 -35.02
N ALA A 163 19.19 -16.64 -34.79
CA ALA A 163 19.47 -18.03 -35.07
C ALA A 163 18.65 -19.00 -34.19
N GLN A 164 18.30 -18.60 -32.97
CA GLN A 164 17.53 -19.43 -32.06
C GLN A 164 16.05 -19.54 -32.46
N GLY A 165 15.49 -18.51 -33.12
CA GLY A 165 14.07 -18.43 -33.45
C GLY A 165 13.17 -18.27 -32.21
N ARG A 166 11.88 -18.60 -32.34
CA ARG A 166 10.93 -18.58 -31.22
C ARG A 166 11.11 -19.83 -30.35
N VAL A 167 11.83 -19.72 -29.24
CA VAL A 167 11.88 -20.79 -28.24
C VAL A 167 10.66 -20.68 -27.32
N ARG A 168 9.79 -21.69 -27.37
CA ARG A 168 8.80 -21.90 -26.32
C ARG A 168 9.50 -22.59 -25.17
N VAL A 169 9.77 -21.86 -24.08
CA VAL A 169 10.17 -22.47 -22.81
C VAL A 169 9.07 -23.45 -22.40
N THR A 170 9.40 -24.74 -22.40
CA THR A 170 8.45 -25.80 -22.02
C THR A 170 8.16 -25.71 -20.52
N SER A 171 7.04 -26.27 -20.09
CA SER A 171 6.59 -26.21 -18.69
C SER A 171 7.57 -26.86 -17.70
N ILE A 172 8.46 -27.74 -18.17
CA ILE A 172 9.39 -28.51 -17.34
C ILE A 172 10.54 -27.64 -16.81
N ASP A 173 10.97 -26.61 -17.54
CA ASP A 173 12.01 -25.67 -17.08
C ASP A 173 11.48 -24.66 -16.04
N ARG A 174 10.15 -24.57 -15.85
CA ARG A 174 9.52 -23.59 -14.95
C ARG A 174 9.51 -24.04 -13.48
N GLU A 175 9.45 -25.34 -13.24
CA GLU A 175 9.27 -25.91 -11.90
C GLU A 175 10.55 -25.83 -11.06
N TYR A 176 11.71 -25.68 -11.71
CA TYR A 176 13.03 -25.55 -11.05
C TYR A 176 13.52 -24.09 -10.94
N ALA A 177 12.74 -23.10 -11.38
CA ALA A 177 13.14 -21.69 -11.44
C ALA A 177 12.56 -20.79 -10.32
N THR A 178 12.13 -21.39 -9.21
CA THR A 178 11.40 -20.73 -8.11
C THR A 178 12.28 -20.12 -7.01
N GLY A 179 13.61 -20.23 -7.09
CA GLY A 179 14.53 -19.57 -6.16
C GLY A 179 14.95 -18.17 -6.65
N TRP A 180 14.58 -17.13 -5.90
CA TRP A 180 14.92 -15.73 -6.22
C TRP A 180 16.19 -15.30 -5.46
N LYS A 181 17.37 -15.69 -5.97
CA LYS A 181 18.66 -15.01 -5.74
C LYS A 181 19.73 -15.62 -6.67
N GLU A 182 20.38 -14.77 -7.46
CA GLU A 182 21.65 -14.99 -8.19
C GLU A 182 21.76 -16.09 -9.27
N THR A 183 20.82 -17.03 -9.40
CA THR A 183 20.94 -18.17 -10.35
C THR A 183 20.03 -18.13 -11.58
N ARG A 184 19.45 -16.97 -11.93
CA ARG A 184 18.80 -16.77 -13.25
C ARG A 184 19.78 -16.58 -14.41
N GLN A 185 21.07 -16.87 -14.22
CA GLN A 185 21.85 -17.42 -15.33
C GLN A 185 21.32 -18.83 -15.59
N LEU A 186 20.19 -18.95 -16.31
CA LEU A 186 20.02 -20.13 -17.14
C LEU A 186 21.27 -20.15 -18.03
N SER A 187 22.16 -21.09 -17.76
CA SER A 187 23.35 -21.41 -18.57
C SER A 187 23.01 -21.72 -20.05
N HIS A 188 21.72 -21.64 -20.41
CA HIS A 188 21.13 -21.95 -21.71
C HIS A 188 20.18 -20.85 -22.26
N ALA A 189 20.08 -19.67 -21.62
CA ALA A 189 19.34 -18.53 -22.20
C ALA A 189 20.28 -17.71 -23.13
N PRO A 190 20.00 -17.60 -24.45
CA PRO A 190 20.95 -16.96 -25.38
C PRO A 190 20.83 -15.44 -25.46
N SER A 191 19.81 -14.85 -24.84
CA SER A 191 19.77 -13.40 -24.64
C SER A 191 20.59 -13.05 -23.40
N SER A 192 21.73 -12.39 -23.61
CA SER A 192 22.58 -11.83 -22.55
C SER A 192 22.66 -10.32 -22.68
N CYS A 193 23.24 -9.62 -21.70
CA CYS A 193 23.50 -8.17 -21.82
C CYS A 193 24.35 -7.81 -23.06
N LYS A 194 25.12 -8.77 -23.60
CA LYS A 194 25.93 -8.61 -24.81
C LYS A 194 25.10 -8.54 -26.10
N THR A 195 23.84 -8.95 -26.07
CA THR A 195 22.91 -8.77 -27.18
C THR A 195 22.59 -7.28 -27.39
N ASP A 196 22.48 -6.51 -26.32
CA ASP A 196 22.24 -5.06 -26.38
C ASP A 196 23.46 -4.33 -26.95
N VAL A 197 24.67 -4.83 -26.68
CA VAL A 197 25.93 -4.31 -27.23
C VAL A 197 25.99 -4.44 -28.76
N TRP A 198 25.51 -5.55 -29.33
CA TRP A 198 25.37 -5.67 -30.79
C TRP A 198 24.40 -4.63 -31.35
N SER A 199 23.25 -4.48 -30.70
CA SER A 199 22.22 -3.52 -31.11
C SER A 199 22.77 -2.09 -31.11
N LEU A 200 23.59 -1.74 -30.11
CA LEU A 200 24.33 -0.49 -30.06
C LEU A 200 25.28 -0.34 -31.25
N GLY A 201 26.07 -1.36 -31.59
CA GLY A 201 27.00 -1.31 -32.73
C GLY A 201 26.30 -0.99 -34.05
N ILE A 202 25.14 -1.59 -34.31
CA ILE A 202 24.31 -1.30 -35.48
C ILE A 202 23.82 0.16 -35.47
N MET A 203 23.34 0.65 -34.32
CA MET A 203 22.88 2.05 -34.19
C MET A 203 24.01 3.07 -34.34
N LEU A 204 25.21 2.79 -33.80
CA LEU A 204 26.37 3.67 -33.94
C LEU A 204 26.84 3.76 -35.39
N LEU A 205 26.80 2.65 -36.15
CA LEU A 205 27.07 2.68 -37.59
C LEU A 205 26.05 3.52 -38.34
N GLU A 206 24.76 3.40 -38.04
CA GLU A 206 23.72 4.25 -38.65
C GLU A 206 23.93 5.72 -38.35
N ALA A 207 24.27 6.05 -37.09
CA ALA A 207 24.59 7.40 -36.65
C ALA A 207 25.78 7.99 -37.39
N PHE A 208 26.84 7.20 -37.51
CA PHE A 208 28.03 7.60 -38.23
C PHE A 208 27.80 7.80 -39.74
N LEU A 209 27.10 6.87 -40.38
CA LEU A 209 26.79 6.94 -41.81
C LEU A 209 25.74 8.01 -42.12
N GLY A 210 24.93 8.42 -41.14
CA GLY A 210 23.84 9.40 -41.32
C GLY A 210 22.67 8.84 -42.14
N SER A 211 22.57 7.52 -42.26
CA SER A 211 21.51 6.84 -43.00
C SER A 211 21.19 5.48 -42.39
N PRO A 212 19.93 5.00 -42.51
CA PRO A 212 19.57 3.68 -42.02
C PRO A 212 20.28 2.59 -42.84
N LEU A 213 20.75 1.54 -42.18
CA LEU A 213 21.34 0.39 -42.86
C LEU A 213 20.28 -0.38 -43.68
N TRP A 214 20.65 -0.86 -44.86
CA TRP A 214 19.81 -1.64 -45.76
C TRP A 214 18.38 -1.09 -46.01
N PRO A 215 18.23 0.17 -46.45
CA PRO A 215 16.91 0.82 -46.59
C PRO A 215 16.00 0.13 -47.63
N ASN A 216 16.61 -0.52 -48.62
CA ASN A 216 15.89 -1.15 -49.74
C ASN A 216 15.71 -2.67 -49.56
N LEU A 217 16.18 -3.26 -48.45
CA LEU A 217 16.04 -4.68 -48.20
C LEU A 217 14.76 -4.96 -47.41
N THR A 218 14.07 -6.03 -47.79
CA THR A 218 12.97 -6.58 -46.99
C THR A 218 13.49 -7.15 -45.68
N LEU A 219 12.61 -7.27 -44.68
CA LEU A 219 12.95 -7.84 -43.38
C LEU A 219 13.56 -9.25 -43.48
N GLN A 220 13.03 -10.08 -44.39
CA GLN A 220 13.56 -11.42 -44.65
C GLN A 220 14.99 -11.38 -45.20
N GLN A 221 15.28 -10.47 -46.13
CA GLN A 221 16.63 -10.28 -46.68
C GLN A 221 17.60 -9.77 -45.62
N ILE A 222 17.17 -8.86 -44.73
CA ILE A 222 17.98 -8.37 -43.61
C ILE A 222 18.33 -9.51 -42.65
N ILE A 223 17.34 -10.32 -42.24
CA ILE A 223 17.58 -11.48 -41.36
C ILE A 223 18.56 -12.46 -42.02
N HIS A 224 18.36 -12.77 -43.31
CA HIS A 224 19.24 -13.66 -44.04
C HIS A 224 20.68 -13.12 -44.08
N LYS A 225 20.83 -11.81 -44.29
CA LYS A 225 22.13 -11.14 -44.31
C LYS A 225 22.82 -11.18 -42.94
N ILE A 226 22.11 -10.85 -41.86
CA ILE A 226 22.67 -10.90 -40.49
C ILE A 226 23.10 -12.34 -40.13
N LEU A 227 22.30 -13.35 -40.49
CA LEU A 227 22.66 -14.76 -40.27
C LEU A 227 23.80 -15.23 -41.18
N ALA A 228 23.94 -14.66 -42.38
CA ALA A 228 25.03 -14.97 -43.29
C ALA A 228 26.40 -14.51 -42.76
N PHE A 229 26.45 -13.47 -41.92
CA PHE A 229 27.69 -13.06 -41.27
C PHE A 229 28.33 -14.19 -40.45
N ALA A 230 27.52 -15.03 -39.79
CA ALA A 230 28.02 -16.18 -39.04
C ALA A 230 28.68 -17.25 -39.93
N LYS A 231 28.43 -17.24 -41.25
CA LYS A 231 29.03 -18.14 -42.23
C LYS A 231 30.24 -17.52 -42.95
N SER A 232 30.42 -16.21 -42.83
CA SER A 232 31.52 -15.48 -43.46
C SER A 232 32.80 -15.60 -42.64
N LYS A 233 33.96 -15.60 -43.32
CA LYS A 233 35.28 -15.41 -42.68
C LYS A 233 35.67 -13.93 -42.53
N VAL A 234 34.90 -13.05 -43.16
CA VAL A 234 35.09 -11.60 -43.13
C VAL A 234 34.28 -11.02 -41.99
N ASP A 235 34.88 -10.09 -41.23
CA ASP A 235 34.22 -9.43 -40.11
C ASP A 235 32.93 -8.71 -40.56
N PRO A 236 31.84 -8.77 -39.77
CA PRO A 236 30.56 -8.18 -40.14
C PRO A 236 30.66 -6.69 -40.49
N ILE A 237 31.50 -5.96 -39.75
CA ILE A 237 31.66 -4.52 -39.97
C ILE A 237 32.16 -4.20 -41.38
N VAL A 238 33.11 -4.98 -41.90
CA VAL A 238 33.66 -4.80 -43.25
C VAL A 238 32.57 -5.04 -44.29
N LEU A 239 31.77 -6.09 -44.11
CA LEU A 239 30.65 -6.40 -45.01
C LEU A 239 29.57 -5.31 -44.97
N ILE A 240 29.22 -4.82 -43.77
CA ILE A 240 28.22 -3.75 -43.60
C ILE A 240 28.71 -2.46 -44.25
N LEU A 241 29.98 -2.07 -44.05
CA LEU A 241 30.52 -0.85 -44.65
C LEU A 241 30.54 -0.94 -46.17
N SER A 242 30.87 -2.12 -46.73
CA SER A 242 30.91 -2.32 -48.19
C SER A 242 29.54 -2.28 -48.85
N ASP A 243 28.51 -2.81 -48.17
CA ASP A 243 27.12 -2.65 -48.61
C ASP A 243 26.67 -1.18 -48.72
N HIS A 244 27.37 -0.27 -48.02
CA HIS A 244 26.98 1.12 -47.83
C HIS A 244 28.02 2.13 -48.34
N HIS A 245 29.08 1.68 -49.02
CA HIS A 245 30.20 2.52 -49.50
C HIS A 245 30.79 3.40 -48.39
N GLY A 246 30.88 2.85 -47.17
CA GLY A 246 31.28 3.57 -45.97
C GLY A 246 32.76 3.40 -45.59
N GLU A 247 33.53 2.60 -46.32
CA GLU A 247 34.89 2.20 -45.93
C GLU A 247 35.84 3.40 -45.79
N GLU A 248 35.87 4.29 -46.79
CA GLU A 248 36.72 5.48 -46.78
C GLU A 248 36.34 6.42 -45.64
N LYS A 249 35.03 6.63 -45.43
CA LYS A 249 34.53 7.48 -44.35
C LYS A 249 34.92 6.90 -42.99
N PHE A 250 34.76 5.58 -42.81
CA PHE A 250 35.04 4.89 -41.55
C PHE A 250 36.54 4.94 -41.20
N ALA A 251 37.42 4.85 -42.20
CA ALA A 251 38.87 4.96 -42.01
C ALA A 251 39.31 6.34 -41.47
N LEU A 252 38.49 7.38 -41.64
CA LEU A 252 38.75 8.73 -41.11
C LEU A 252 38.40 8.89 -39.62
N LEU A 253 37.68 7.93 -39.02
CA LEU A 253 37.38 7.98 -37.59
C LEU A 253 38.63 7.71 -36.75
N PRO A 254 38.73 8.25 -35.53
CA PRO A 254 39.77 7.84 -34.59
C PRO A 254 39.77 6.32 -34.34
N ASN A 255 40.96 5.74 -34.23
CA ASN A 255 41.15 4.30 -34.05
C ASN A 255 40.39 3.74 -32.84
N GLU A 256 40.25 4.53 -31.79
CA GLU A 256 39.53 4.17 -30.57
C GLU A 256 38.03 3.95 -30.83
N ILE A 257 37.43 4.76 -31.71
CA ILE A 257 36.01 4.66 -32.06
C ILE A 257 35.79 3.55 -33.09
N GLN A 258 36.71 3.40 -34.05
CA GLN A 258 36.69 2.25 -34.96
C GLN A 258 36.72 0.94 -34.16
N SER A 259 37.62 0.86 -33.17
CA SER A 259 37.74 -0.28 -32.26
C SER A 259 36.46 -0.50 -31.45
N LEU A 260 35.86 0.56 -30.89
CA LEU A 260 34.59 0.48 -30.15
C LEU A 260 33.46 -0.14 -30.99
N ILE A 261 33.24 0.37 -32.22
CA ILE A 261 32.17 -0.11 -33.11
C ILE A 261 32.44 -1.54 -33.56
N SER A 262 33.69 -1.85 -33.93
CA SER A 262 34.11 -3.20 -34.35
C SER A 262 33.90 -4.22 -33.22
N THR A 263 34.26 -3.85 -32.00
CA THR A 263 34.09 -4.71 -30.83
C THR A 263 32.61 -4.95 -30.52
N CYS A 264 31.73 -3.96 -30.71
CA CYS A 264 30.29 -4.14 -30.56
C CYS A 264 29.72 -5.18 -31.53
N LEU A 265 30.24 -5.22 -32.77
CA LEU A 265 29.81 -6.09 -33.85
C LEU A 265 30.58 -7.42 -33.94
N THR A 266 31.24 -7.82 -32.84
CA THR A 266 31.84 -9.16 -32.75
C THR A 266 30.74 -10.23 -32.76
N LEU A 267 30.85 -11.19 -33.67
CA LEU A 267 29.83 -12.23 -33.88
C LEU A 267 29.65 -13.13 -32.66
N SER A 268 30.75 -13.61 -32.08
CA SER A 268 30.73 -14.51 -30.95
C SER A 268 30.32 -13.77 -29.67
N PRO A 269 29.19 -14.13 -29.03
CA PRO A 269 28.79 -13.52 -27.75
C PRO A 269 29.78 -13.82 -26.62
N LYS A 270 30.61 -14.86 -26.74
CA LYS A 270 31.65 -15.14 -25.74
C LYS A 270 32.80 -14.13 -25.77
N GLN A 271 33.08 -13.58 -26.95
CA GLN A 271 34.16 -12.61 -27.18
C GLN A 271 33.67 -11.17 -27.12
N ARG A 272 32.37 -10.94 -27.39
CA ARG A 272 31.77 -9.62 -27.29
C ARG A 272 31.80 -9.13 -25.83
N PRO A 273 32.21 -7.90 -25.54
CA PRO A 273 32.25 -7.37 -24.18
C PRO A 273 30.86 -7.10 -23.61
N MET A 274 30.78 -6.91 -22.30
CA MET A 274 29.59 -6.39 -21.61
C MET A 274 29.58 -4.85 -21.67
N PRO A 275 28.42 -4.20 -21.43
CA PRO A 275 28.35 -2.74 -21.43
C PRO A 275 29.36 -2.06 -20.48
N ILE A 276 29.59 -2.62 -19.29
CA ILE A 276 30.54 -2.08 -18.30
C ILE A 276 32.00 -2.16 -18.76
N ASP A 277 32.35 -3.21 -19.52
CA ASP A 277 33.70 -3.39 -20.06
C ASP A 277 33.97 -2.30 -21.12
N LEU A 278 32.96 -1.98 -21.94
CA LEU A 278 33.06 -0.94 -22.95
C LEU A 278 33.15 0.47 -22.34
N LEU A 279 32.42 0.75 -21.26
CA LEU A 279 32.52 2.03 -20.52
C LEU A 279 33.93 2.26 -19.95
N SER A 280 34.64 1.18 -19.66
CA SER A 280 36.01 1.25 -19.13
C SER A 280 37.04 1.70 -20.19
N SER A 281 36.68 1.69 -21.48
CA SER A 281 37.54 2.11 -22.58
C SER A 281 38.11 3.53 -22.42
N SER A 282 39.32 3.74 -22.95
CA SER A 282 40.03 5.03 -22.91
C SER A 282 39.30 6.13 -23.70
N VAL A 283 38.48 5.75 -24.69
CA VAL A 283 37.69 6.67 -25.51
C VAL A 283 36.73 7.54 -24.69
N PHE A 284 36.35 7.08 -23.49
CA PHE A 284 35.40 7.75 -22.61
C PHE A 284 36.06 8.52 -21.46
N ASN A 285 37.39 8.54 -21.35
CA ASN A 285 38.07 9.15 -20.19
C ASN A 285 37.70 10.63 -19.97
N ALA A 286 37.52 11.40 -21.05
CA ALA A 286 37.10 12.81 -20.97
C ALA A 286 35.62 13.01 -20.56
N LEU A 287 34.80 11.96 -20.66
CA LEU A 287 33.38 11.97 -20.31
C LEU A 287 33.11 11.40 -18.92
N LYS A 288 33.96 10.49 -18.42
CA LYS A 288 33.85 9.93 -17.06
C LYS A 288 33.86 11.01 -15.97
N SER A 289 34.62 12.09 -16.16
CA SER A 289 34.63 13.24 -15.22
C SER A 289 33.36 14.09 -15.26
N LYS A 290 32.53 13.92 -16.30
CA LYS A 290 31.25 14.61 -16.49
C LYS A 290 30.05 13.72 -16.15
N GLU A 291 30.29 12.49 -15.66
CA GLU A 291 29.22 11.58 -15.30
C GLU A 291 28.46 12.14 -14.10
N ILE A 292 27.14 12.26 -14.24
CA ILE A 292 26.29 12.78 -13.19
C ILE A 292 26.15 11.67 -12.14
N PRO A 293 26.63 11.86 -10.90
CA PRO A 293 26.43 10.86 -9.86
C PRO A 293 24.94 10.66 -9.66
N TYR A 294 24.51 9.41 -9.66
CA TYR A 294 23.13 9.05 -9.36
C TYR A 294 23.12 8.22 -8.08
N SER A 295 22.42 8.72 -7.07
CA SER A 295 22.17 7.95 -5.86
C SER A 295 21.04 6.96 -6.13
N ASN A 296 21.18 5.74 -5.59
CA ASN A 296 20.02 4.90 -5.37
C ASN A 296 19.13 5.70 -4.40
N GLY A 297 17.92 6.06 -4.84
CA GLY A 297 17.05 6.97 -4.09
C GLY A 297 16.99 6.61 -2.61
N PHE A 298 17.08 7.64 -1.75
CA PHE A 298 16.99 7.49 -0.30
C PHE A 298 15.77 6.65 0.10
N SER A 299 15.99 5.53 0.78
CA SER A 299 14.92 4.82 1.49
C SER A 299 14.70 5.53 2.83
N MET A 300 13.46 5.97 3.11
CA MET A 300 13.13 6.70 4.35
C MET A 300 13.41 5.90 5.63
N PHE A 301 13.51 4.58 5.50
CA PHE A 301 13.84 3.62 6.55
C PHE A 301 15.18 2.92 6.28
N SER A 302 16.16 3.67 5.75
CA SER A 302 17.54 3.20 5.52
C SER A 302 18.41 3.34 6.76
N THR A 303 19.50 2.57 6.80
CA THR A 303 20.60 2.64 7.78
C THR A 303 21.48 3.88 7.65
N ASN A 304 21.54 4.48 6.46
CA ASN A 304 22.42 5.63 6.22
C ASN A 304 21.86 6.88 6.89
N LEU A 305 22.74 7.70 7.48
CA LEU A 305 22.34 8.97 8.07
C LEU A 305 21.71 9.83 6.98
N ARG A 306 20.52 10.37 7.24
CA ARG A 306 19.79 11.23 6.28
C ARG A 306 20.58 12.46 5.85
N CYS A 307 21.57 12.85 6.64
CA CYS A 307 22.46 13.98 6.42
C CYS A 307 23.86 13.60 5.95
N GLN A 308 24.13 12.32 5.66
CA GLN A 308 25.49 11.86 5.31
C GLN A 308 26.05 12.59 4.08
N ASP A 309 25.19 12.92 3.12
CA ASP A 309 25.55 13.56 1.84
C ASP A 309 24.84 14.92 1.65
N LEU A 310 24.43 15.60 2.74
CA LEU A 310 23.81 16.93 2.65
C LEU A 310 24.89 17.98 2.36
N GLU A 311 25.10 18.28 1.09
CA GLU A 311 25.76 19.50 0.65
C GLU A 311 24.72 20.64 0.64
N ILE A 312 24.98 21.70 1.41
CA ILE A 312 24.19 22.93 1.30
C ILE A 312 24.54 23.53 -0.07
N PRO A 313 23.58 23.72 -0.98
CA PRO A 313 23.87 24.36 -2.25
C PRO A 313 24.57 25.69 -1.99
N GLU A 314 25.75 25.90 -2.61
CA GLU A 314 26.38 27.20 -2.58
C GLU A 314 25.39 28.21 -3.18
N TYR A 315 25.08 29.25 -2.41
CA TYR A 315 24.23 30.34 -2.85
C TYR A 315 24.97 31.05 -3.99
N VAL A 316 24.64 30.72 -5.24
CA VAL A 316 25.23 31.38 -6.41
C VAL A 316 24.60 32.76 -6.52
N GLU A 317 25.25 33.77 -5.95
CA GLU A 317 24.97 35.17 -6.25
C GLU A 317 25.35 35.46 -7.71
N GLY A 318 24.38 35.38 -8.62
CA GLY A 318 24.51 35.73 -10.04
C GLY A 318 23.67 34.80 -10.91
N THR A 319 22.65 35.24 -11.65
CA THR A 319 22.48 36.48 -12.39
C THR A 319 20.98 36.82 -12.43
N GLU A 320 20.63 38.07 -12.08
CA GLU A 320 19.25 38.55 -12.02
C GLU A 320 18.56 38.67 -13.40
N GLU A 321 19.17 38.18 -14.49
CA GLU A 321 18.68 38.39 -15.86
C GLU A 321 17.93 37.18 -16.49
N ASP A 322 17.92 35.99 -15.86
CA ASP A 322 17.22 34.80 -16.40
C ASP A 322 15.86 34.47 -15.72
N HIS A 323 15.44 35.23 -14.70
CA HIS A 323 14.25 34.95 -13.88
C HIS A 323 12.91 35.42 -14.48
N ALA A 324 12.85 35.72 -15.78
CA ALA A 324 11.63 36.18 -16.46
C ALA A 324 10.79 35.06 -17.12
N LYS A 325 11.11 33.78 -16.88
CA LYS A 325 10.20 32.67 -17.21
C LYS A 325 9.39 32.34 -15.97
N GLU A 326 8.06 32.35 -16.07
CA GLU A 326 7.18 31.75 -15.06
C GLU A 326 7.77 30.37 -14.68
N GLU A 327 8.31 30.25 -13.46
CA GLU A 327 8.89 29.00 -12.99
C GLU A 327 7.77 27.95 -12.96
N ASP A 328 7.89 26.92 -13.81
CA ASP A 328 6.96 25.80 -13.81
C ASP A 328 7.21 24.94 -12.57
N LEU A 329 6.66 25.33 -11.42
CA LEU A 329 6.84 24.64 -10.13
C LEU A 329 6.34 23.18 -10.17
N LEU A 330 5.40 22.86 -11.07
CA LEU A 330 4.95 21.48 -11.27
C LEU A 330 6.07 20.61 -11.86
N SER A 331 6.99 21.20 -12.63
CA SER A 331 8.16 20.51 -13.19
C SER A 331 9.13 19.99 -12.11
N GLU A 332 9.10 20.58 -10.92
CA GLU A 332 9.96 20.19 -9.80
C GLU A 332 9.40 18.98 -9.03
N ARG A 333 8.12 18.65 -9.25
CA ARG A 333 7.44 17.52 -8.59
C ARG A 333 7.80 16.19 -9.24
N SER A 334 7.62 15.10 -8.49
CA SER A 334 7.90 13.76 -9.01
C SER A 334 6.91 13.37 -10.10
N ILE A 335 7.37 12.68 -11.15
CA ILE A 335 6.49 12.23 -12.24
C ILE A 335 5.34 11.32 -11.76
N HIS A 336 5.54 10.55 -10.69
CA HIS A 336 4.50 9.68 -10.11
C HIS A 336 3.38 10.50 -9.46
N GLU A 337 3.74 11.58 -8.77
CA GLU A 337 2.79 12.52 -8.17
C GLU A 337 2.05 13.31 -9.24
N VAL A 338 2.76 13.82 -10.25
CA VAL A 338 2.14 14.52 -11.38
C VAL A 338 1.13 13.62 -12.09
N TYR A 339 1.47 12.34 -12.32
CA TYR A 339 0.53 11.38 -12.89
C TYR A 339 -0.67 11.11 -11.96
N TYR A 340 -0.45 10.97 -10.65
CA TYR A 340 -1.54 10.81 -9.68
C TYR A 340 -2.51 11.99 -9.73
N LEU A 341 -2.01 13.22 -9.68
CA LEU A 341 -2.83 14.44 -9.77
C LEU A 341 -3.47 14.60 -11.15
N TRP A 342 -2.79 14.20 -12.23
CA TRP A 342 -3.34 14.20 -13.59
C TRP A 342 -4.57 13.29 -13.71
N ARG A 343 -4.54 12.11 -13.07
CA ARG A 343 -5.71 11.21 -13.01
C ARG A 343 -6.87 11.86 -12.26
N LEU A 344 -6.60 12.53 -11.13
CA LEU A 344 -7.63 13.25 -10.36
C LEU A 344 -8.21 14.45 -11.15
N ALA A 345 -7.40 15.12 -11.96
CA ALA A 345 -7.83 16.24 -12.80
C ALA A 345 -8.72 15.84 -13.99
N GLY A 346 -9.04 14.55 -14.14
CA GLY A 346 -9.88 14.02 -15.23
C GLY A 346 -9.10 13.31 -16.33
N GLY A 347 -7.81 13.02 -16.11
CA GLY A 347 -6.95 12.33 -17.07
C GLY A 347 -7.44 10.93 -17.45
N ASP A 348 -7.77 10.75 -18.73
CA ASP A 348 -8.30 9.50 -19.28
C ASP A 348 -7.31 8.86 -20.29
N LEU A 349 -6.65 7.78 -19.85
CA LEU A 349 -5.72 7.01 -20.67
C LEU A 349 -6.40 6.36 -21.89
N VAL A 350 -7.58 5.77 -21.68
CA VAL A 350 -8.31 5.05 -22.74
C VAL A 350 -8.85 6.06 -23.75
N GLY A 351 -9.38 7.19 -23.26
CA GLY A 351 -9.80 8.31 -24.10
C GLY A 351 -8.66 8.88 -24.94
N ALA A 352 -7.47 9.07 -24.37
CA ALA A 352 -6.29 9.55 -25.11
C ALA A 352 -5.88 8.57 -26.24
N LEU A 353 -5.80 7.27 -25.94
CA LEU A 353 -5.47 6.25 -26.92
C LEU A 353 -6.56 6.07 -27.99
N THR A 354 -7.82 6.24 -27.62
CA THR A 354 -8.97 6.17 -28.56
C THR A 354 -8.94 7.35 -29.54
N LYS A 355 -8.66 8.57 -29.06
CA LYS A 355 -8.49 9.76 -29.91
C LYS A 355 -7.33 9.60 -30.89
N ALA A 356 -6.27 8.90 -30.49
CA ALA A 356 -5.14 8.56 -31.34
C ALA A 356 -5.39 7.35 -32.28
N GLY A 357 -6.56 6.69 -32.20
CA GLY A 357 -6.90 5.53 -33.03
C GLY A 357 -6.24 4.21 -32.62
N LEU A 358 -5.53 4.17 -31.48
CA LEU A 358 -4.81 2.99 -30.97
C LEU A 358 -5.72 2.02 -30.21
N VAL A 359 -6.83 2.52 -29.68
CA VAL A 359 -7.90 1.72 -29.05
C VAL A 359 -9.18 1.91 -29.85
N ARG A 360 -9.81 0.80 -30.23
CA ARG A 360 -11.08 0.79 -30.97
C ARG A 360 -12.23 0.44 -30.04
N THR A 361 -13.38 1.09 -30.23
CA THR A 361 -14.62 0.83 -29.47
C THR A 361 -15.28 -0.50 -29.82
N ARG A 362 -14.96 -1.08 -30.99
CA ARG A 362 -15.38 -2.43 -31.40
C ARG A 362 -14.16 -3.33 -31.54
N PRO A 363 -14.25 -4.61 -31.12
CA PRO A 363 -13.13 -5.54 -31.29
C PRO A 363 -12.79 -5.69 -32.78
N PRO A 364 -11.51 -5.64 -33.17
CA PRO A 364 -11.13 -5.89 -34.56
C PRO A 364 -11.52 -7.32 -34.94
N ILE A 365 -12.02 -7.52 -36.16
CA ILE A 365 -12.19 -8.86 -36.74
C ILE A 365 -10.78 -9.42 -36.97
N THR A 366 -10.25 -10.15 -35.99
CA THR A 366 -8.86 -10.63 -36.04
C THR A 366 -8.70 -11.92 -36.83
N LYS A 367 -9.80 -12.58 -37.23
CA LYS A 367 -9.77 -13.86 -37.92
C LYS A 367 -11.08 -14.10 -38.67
N ILE A 368 -11.00 -14.49 -39.94
CA ILE A 368 -12.12 -15.11 -40.69
C ILE A 368 -12.16 -16.59 -40.29
N ALA A 369 -13.34 -17.21 -40.21
CA ALA A 369 -13.43 -18.61 -39.81
C ALA A 369 -12.59 -19.49 -40.75
N ASN A 370 -11.82 -20.43 -40.18
CA ASN A 370 -10.99 -21.33 -40.97
C ASN A 370 -11.80 -22.60 -41.21
N PHE A 371 -11.79 -23.08 -42.45
CA PHE A 371 -12.45 -24.32 -42.83
C PHE A 371 -11.41 -25.24 -43.45
N THR A 372 -11.50 -26.51 -43.10
CA THR A 372 -10.66 -27.56 -43.65
C THR A 372 -11.53 -28.38 -44.61
N LEU A 373 -11.06 -28.58 -45.83
CA LEU A 373 -11.69 -29.50 -46.77
C LEU A 373 -11.37 -30.95 -46.40
N ASP A 374 -12.17 -31.89 -46.89
CA ASP A 374 -12.01 -33.33 -46.59
C ASP A 374 -10.67 -33.91 -47.09
N ASP A 375 -9.98 -33.22 -48.00
CA ASP A 375 -8.64 -33.54 -48.50
C ASP A 375 -7.50 -32.99 -47.61
N GLY A 376 -7.83 -32.27 -46.54
CA GLY A 376 -6.87 -31.65 -45.63
C GLY A 376 -6.39 -30.26 -46.03
N GLU A 377 -6.87 -29.69 -47.15
CA GLU A 377 -6.58 -28.29 -47.50
C GLU A 377 -7.26 -27.32 -46.52
N PHE A 378 -6.54 -26.27 -46.15
CA PHE A 378 -6.97 -25.31 -45.14
C PHE A 378 -7.18 -23.93 -45.76
N PHE A 379 -8.41 -23.41 -45.67
CA PHE A 379 -8.78 -22.09 -46.15
C PHE A 379 -9.10 -21.17 -44.97
N GLY A 380 -8.50 -19.97 -44.99
CA GLY A 380 -8.70 -18.92 -43.99
C GLY A 380 -7.44 -18.09 -43.78
N GLU A 381 -7.60 -16.83 -43.37
CA GLU A 381 -6.46 -15.97 -43.04
C GLU A 381 -5.94 -16.27 -41.62
N GLY A 382 -4.62 -16.21 -41.46
CA GLY A 382 -3.99 -16.21 -40.14
C GLY A 382 -4.46 -15.01 -39.31
N ARG A 383 -4.46 -15.15 -37.98
CA ARG A 383 -4.87 -14.04 -37.10
C ARG A 383 -4.00 -12.81 -37.40
N ASP A 384 -4.60 -11.68 -37.77
CA ASP A 384 -3.84 -10.44 -37.94
C ASP A 384 -3.25 -10.01 -36.59
N ARG A 385 -1.92 -10.06 -36.50
CA ARG A 385 -1.17 -9.73 -35.28
C ARG A 385 -0.60 -8.32 -35.30
N SER A 386 -0.75 -7.59 -36.41
CA SER A 386 -0.21 -6.23 -36.56
C SER A 386 -0.80 -5.26 -35.54
N THR A 387 -2.03 -5.52 -35.07
CA THR A 387 -2.75 -4.70 -34.08
C THR A 387 -2.41 -5.03 -32.63
N LEU A 388 -1.57 -6.03 -32.35
CA LEU A 388 -1.25 -6.46 -30.99
C LEU A 388 -0.18 -5.59 -30.31
N LEU A 389 0.65 -4.89 -31.11
CA LEU A 389 1.63 -3.93 -30.66
C LEU A 389 1.67 -2.79 -31.66
N ASP A 390 1.37 -1.58 -31.21
CA ASP A 390 1.65 -0.35 -31.94
C ASP A 390 2.73 0.42 -31.15
N CYS A 391 3.82 0.77 -31.82
CA CYS A 391 4.94 1.46 -31.19
C CYS A 391 4.68 2.97 -30.98
N THR A 392 3.52 3.47 -31.40
CA THR A 392 3.14 4.88 -31.22
C THR A 392 2.98 5.21 -29.75
N VAL A 393 3.69 6.25 -29.30
CA VAL A 393 3.52 6.84 -27.97
C VAL A 393 2.67 8.10 -28.09
N VAL A 394 1.59 8.16 -27.31
CA VAL A 394 0.72 9.33 -27.23
C VAL A 394 1.15 10.17 -26.03
N ILE A 395 1.32 11.46 -26.23
CA ILE A 395 1.60 12.41 -25.16
C ILE A 395 0.28 12.76 -24.45
N LEU A 396 0.27 12.66 -23.13
CA LEU A 396 -0.85 13.07 -22.29
C LEU A 396 -0.75 14.57 -22.00
N SER A 397 -1.75 15.35 -22.43
CA SER A 397 -1.84 16.77 -22.09
C SER A 397 -1.97 16.96 -20.59
N GLN A 398 -1.19 17.89 -20.04
CA GLN A 398 -1.23 18.31 -18.64
C GLN A 398 -2.03 19.61 -18.44
N ASP A 399 -2.68 20.13 -19.48
CA ASP A 399 -3.30 21.46 -19.46
C ASP A 399 -4.40 21.57 -18.41
N GLN A 400 -5.22 20.53 -18.28
CA GLN A 400 -6.29 20.49 -17.26
C GLN A 400 -5.72 20.51 -15.84
N LEU A 401 -4.65 19.76 -15.58
CA LEU A 401 -3.99 19.76 -14.27
C LEU A 401 -3.38 21.13 -13.97
N ARG A 402 -2.67 21.72 -14.93
CA ARG A 402 -2.09 23.06 -14.81
C ARG A 402 -3.16 24.12 -14.57
N GLN A 403 -4.30 24.01 -15.25
CA GLN A 403 -5.43 24.92 -15.04
C GLN A 403 -6.02 24.77 -13.62
N ARG A 404 -6.13 23.55 -13.10
CA ARG A 404 -6.61 23.30 -11.72
C ARG A 404 -5.66 23.85 -10.66
N LEU A 405 -4.35 23.82 -10.92
CA LEU A 405 -3.33 24.31 -9.98
C LEU A 405 -2.91 25.77 -10.23
N LYS A 406 -3.49 26.46 -11.22
CA LYS A 406 -3.08 27.82 -11.62
C LYS A 406 -3.16 28.85 -10.49
N HIS A 407 -4.07 28.65 -9.54
CA HIS A 407 -4.32 29.56 -8.42
C HIS A 407 -3.58 29.17 -7.14
N VAL A 408 -2.78 28.10 -7.17
CA VAL A 408 -2.01 27.64 -6.01
C VAL A 408 -0.76 28.51 -5.87
N GLU A 409 -0.64 29.19 -4.73
CA GLU A 409 0.51 30.06 -4.42
C GLU A 409 1.84 29.28 -4.40
N PRO A 410 2.95 29.85 -4.89
CA PRO A 410 4.28 29.20 -4.87
C PRO A 410 4.70 28.64 -3.50
N ALA A 411 4.33 29.31 -2.41
CA ALA A 411 4.62 28.86 -1.05
C ALA A 411 4.00 27.49 -0.71
N ALA A 412 2.91 27.09 -1.38
CA ALA A 412 2.25 25.80 -1.19
C ALA A 412 3.09 24.61 -1.69
N PHE A 413 4.03 24.83 -2.61
CA PHE A 413 4.97 23.82 -3.07
C PHE A 413 6.05 23.52 -2.00
N TYR A 414 6.24 24.46 -1.05
CA TYR A 414 7.30 24.44 -0.04
C TYR A 414 6.81 24.83 1.38
N PRO A 415 5.78 24.17 1.95
CA PRO A 415 5.10 24.63 3.18
C PRO A 415 5.94 24.43 4.46
N LEU A 416 6.33 25.51 5.15
CA LEU A 416 7.19 25.47 6.35
C LEU A 416 6.57 24.63 7.49
N LEU A 417 7.39 23.83 8.18
CA LEU A 417 6.94 22.94 9.26
C LEU A 417 6.85 23.63 10.65
N GLU A 418 7.33 24.88 10.78
CA GLU A 418 7.62 25.52 12.07
C GLU A 418 6.50 26.42 12.63
N GLU A 419 5.39 26.64 11.92
CA GLU A 419 4.28 27.41 12.49
C GLU A 419 3.38 26.54 13.39
N GLU A 420 3.84 26.21 14.59
CA GLU A 420 2.96 25.85 15.71
C GLU A 420 2.17 27.09 16.18
N LYS A 421 1.38 27.70 15.30
CA LYS A 421 0.34 28.66 15.71
C LYS A 421 -0.91 27.86 16.10
N ASN A 422 -1.45 28.15 17.28
CA ASN A 422 -2.45 27.40 18.06
C ASN A 422 -3.84 27.14 17.43
N THR A 423 -3.96 26.79 16.14
CA THR A 423 -5.24 26.47 15.49
C THR A 423 -5.14 25.20 14.65
N ALA A 424 -6.15 24.33 14.78
CA ALA A 424 -6.27 23.11 13.99
C ALA A 424 -6.52 23.46 12.51
N LEU A 425 -5.68 22.92 11.62
CA LEU A 425 -5.80 22.99 10.16
C LEU A 425 -5.84 24.42 9.59
N HIS A 426 -4.68 25.07 9.43
CA HIS A 426 -4.57 26.14 8.44
C HIS A 426 -4.12 25.52 7.11
N LEU A 427 -5.06 24.92 6.38
CA LEU A 427 -4.91 24.79 4.94
C LEU A 427 -5.04 26.21 4.34
N PRO A 428 -4.24 26.61 3.33
CA PRO A 428 -4.34 27.94 2.75
C PRO A 428 -5.69 28.17 2.06
N ILE A 429 -6.07 29.43 1.87
CA ILE A 429 -7.31 29.82 1.18
C ILE A 429 -7.10 29.60 -0.33
N SER A 430 -7.98 28.82 -0.97
CA SER A 430 -7.97 28.66 -2.43
C SER A 430 -8.83 29.75 -3.09
N PRO A 431 -8.35 30.42 -4.15
CA PRO A 431 -9.19 31.27 -4.98
C PRO A 431 -10.22 30.48 -5.80
N SER A 432 -10.02 29.18 -6.01
CA SER A 432 -10.78 28.35 -6.96
C SER A 432 -11.83 27.43 -6.30
N SER A 433 -11.58 26.99 -5.07
CA SER A 433 -12.41 26.03 -4.32
C SER A 433 -12.99 26.57 -3.01
N GLY A 434 -12.72 27.83 -2.66
CA GLY A 434 -13.08 28.40 -1.35
C GLY A 434 -12.05 28.07 -0.28
N ASP A 435 -12.47 28.05 0.99
CA ASP A 435 -11.59 27.70 2.10
C ASP A 435 -11.28 26.19 2.06
N LEU A 436 -10.02 25.76 1.88
CA LEU A 436 -9.63 24.34 1.92
C LEU A 436 -9.99 23.67 3.26
N THR A 437 -10.20 24.46 4.33
CA THR A 437 -10.74 23.96 5.58
C THR A 437 -12.20 23.52 5.47
N ASP A 438 -12.99 24.08 4.55
CA ASP A 438 -14.34 23.60 4.25
C ASP A 438 -14.30 22.29 3.45
N THR A 439 -13.40 22.16 2.48
CA THR A 439 -13.17 20.88 1.78
C THR A 439 -12.78 19.77 2.74
N SER A 440 -11.98 20.08 3.78
CA SER A 440 -11.58 19.09 4.79
C SER A 440 -12.75 18.49 5.60
N LYS A 441 -13.90 19.19 5.64
CA LYS A 441 -15.14 18.76 6.31
C LYS A 441 -16.05 17.93 5.41
N LEU A 442 -15.77 17.85 4.11
CA LEU A 442 -16.54 17.04 3.17
C LEU A 442 -16.29 15.54 3.37
N PRO A 443 -17.22 14.67 2.91
CA PRO A 443 -17.03 13.23 2.93
C PRO A 443 -15.71 12.78 2.29
N LEU A 444 -15.10 11.74 2.84
CA LEU A 444 -13.75 11.29 2.43
C LEU A 444 -13.64 11.02 0.92
N VAL A 445 -14.69 10.43 0.34
CA VAL A 445 -14.75 10.11 -1.11
C VAL A 445 -14.64 11.37 -1.98
N ILE A 446 -15.12 12.52 -1.50
CA ILE A 446 -15.02 13.80 -2.21
C ILE A 446 -13.59 14.34 -2.05
N LYS A 447 -13.05 14.30 -0.82
CA LYS A 447 -11.69 14.76 -0.52
C LYS A 447 -10.61 14.02 -1.29
N GLU A 448 -10.75 12.70 -1.46
CA GLU A 448 -9.80 11.88 -2.23
C GLU A 448 -9.85 12.15 -3.74
N ARG A 449 -10.89 12.83 -4.23
CA ARG A 449 -11.05 13.22 -5.65
C ARG A 449 -10.69 14.67 -5.93
N ASP A 450 -10.52 15.49 -4.90
CA ASP A 450 -10.18 16.90 -5.05
C ASP A 450 -8.68 17.08 -5.31
N VAL A 451 -8.33 17.65 -6.47
CA VAL A 451 -6.95 17.77 -6.95
C VAL A 451 -6.11 18.66 -6.04
N GLU A 452 -6.63 19.82 -5.67
CA GLU A 452 -5.90 20.84 -4.90
C GLU A 452 -5.74 20.37 -3.46
N TYR A 453 -6.79 19.81 -2.86
CA TYR A 453 -6.73 19.22 -1.53
C TYR A 453 -5.70 18.09 -1.47
N GLN A 454 -5.73 17.13 -2.41
CA GLN A 454 -4.76 16.04 -2.44
C GLN A 454 -3.33 16.54 -2.66
N PHE A 455 -3.13 17.57 -3.49
CA PHE A 455 -1.82 18.22 -3.67
C PHE A 455 -1.26 18.75 -2.34
N HIS A 456 -2.04 19.57 -1.62
CA HIS A 456 -1.62 20.12 -0.32
C HIS A 456 -1.33 19.03 0.72
N ARG A 457 -2.19 18.01 0.81
CA ARG A 457 -2.02 16.91 1.77
C ARG A 457 -0.78 16.07 1.43
N ALA A 458 -0.55 15.75 0.16
CA ALA A 458 0.62 14.98 -0.27
C ALA A 458 1.94 15.68 0.05
N ILE A 459 2.06 16.98 -0.24
CA ILE A 459 3.27 17.77 0.04
C ILE A 459 3.53 17.87 1.55
N LEU A 460 2.48 18.13 2.34
CA LEU A 460 2.58 18.19 3.80
C LEU A 460 3.17 16.87 4.34
N TYR A 461 2.59 15.73 3.96
CA TYR A 461 3.07 14.44 4.41
C TYR A 461 4.47 14.10 3.92
N GLU A 462 4.83 14.45 2.68
CA GLU A 462 6.20 14.27 2.18
C GLU A 462 7.22 15.03 3.06
N ARG A 463 6.90 16.27 3.47
CA ARG A 463 7.76 17.05 4.37
C ARG A 463 7.80 16.45 5.78
N LEU A 464 6.67 16.04 6.33
CA LEU A 464 6.60 15.41 7.65
C LEU A 464 7.38 14.10 7.70
N LEU A 465 7.30 13.29 6.64
CA LEU A 465 8.02 12.03 6.52
C LEU A 465 9.54 12.24 6.45
N LYS A 466 10.01 13.29 5.76
CA LYS A 466 11.44 13.70 5.79
C LYS A 466 11.91 14.07 7.20
N ALA A 467 11.03 14.55 8.07
CA ALA A 467 11.29 14.89 9.47
C ALA A 467 10.98 13.76 10.49
N TYR A 468 10.46 12.61 10.04
CA TYR A 468 10.23 11.44 10.89
C TYR A 468 11.57 10.86 11.39
N PRO A 469 11.73 10.40 12.65
CA PRO A 469 10.68 10.23 13.66
C PRO A 469 10.42 11.45 14.54
N TYR A 470 11.21 12.52 14.44
CA TYR A 470 11.09 13.71 15.31
C TYR A 470 9.72 14.37 15.27
N LYS A 471 9.09 14.46 14.08
CA LYS A 471 7.74 15.04 13.90
C LYS A 471 6.61 13.99 13.85
N ARG A 472 6.81 12.79 14.41
CA ARG A 472 5.79 11.70 14.43
C ARG A 472 4.42 12.13 14.99
N HIS A 473 4.42 12.97 16.03
CA HIS A 473 3.19 13.45 16.66
C HIS A 473 2.35 14.30 15.68
N HIS A 474 3.02 15.01 14.76
CA HIS A 474 2.35 15.83 13.76
C HIS A 474 1.76 14.96 12.66
N ILE A 475 2.46 13.90 12.23
CA ILE A 475 1.89 12.86 11.34
C ILE A 475 0.62 12.26 11.94
N TRP A 476 0.66 11.89 13.23
CA TRP A 476 -0.50 11.35 13.93
C TRP A 476 -1.66 12.35 13.99
N LYS A 477 -1.39 13.63 14.28
CA LYS A 477 -2.40 14.70 14.30
C LYS A 477 -3.06 14.86 12.95
N GLU A 478 -2.28 14.94 11.87
CA GLU A 478 -2.80 15.11 10.52
C GLU A 478 -3.57 13.89 10.03
N ALA A 479 -3.14 12.67 10.40
CA ALA A 479 -3.81 11.43 10.01
C ALA A 479 -5.22 11.30 10.60
N ARG A 480 -5.56 12.03 11.66
CA ARG A 480 -6.93 12.10 12.19
C ARG A 480 -7.91 12.77 11.23
N THR A 481 -7.41 13.61 10.32
CA THR A 481 -8.23 14.26 9.30
C THR A 481 -8.48 13.30 8.14
N ASP A 482 -7.40 12.77 7.56
CA ASP A 482 -7.37 11.71 6.54
C ASP A 482 -5.93 11.37 6.15
N ILE A 483 -5.74 10.28 5.39
CA ILE A 483 -4.45 9.90 4.82
C ILE A 483 -4.62 9.83 3.28
N PRO A 484 -3.90 10.65 2.50
CA PRO A 484 -3.94 10.60 1.04
C PRO A 484 -3.50 9.23 0.52
N PRO A 485 -4.20 8.65 -0.47
CA PRO A 485 -3.83 7.37 -1.06
C PRO A 485 -2.39 7.31 -1.58
N PHE A 486 -1.87 8.43 -2.10
CA PHE A 486 -0.55 8.52 -2.69
C PHE A 486 0.61 8.24 -1.70
N VAL A 487 0.44 8.57 -0.41
CA VAL A 487 1.49 8.43 0.63
C VAL A 487 1.11 7.43 1.73
N ARG A 488 0.01 6.68 1.55
CA ARG A 488 -0.58 5.85 2.61
C ARG A 488 0.40 4.82 3.18
N ALA A 489 1.20 4.19 2.32
CA ALA A 489 2.13 3.14 2.72
C ALA A 489 3.14 3.63 3.77
N GLU A 490 3.74 4.78 3.52
CA GLU A 490 4.77 5.36 4.38
C GLU A 490 4.19 5.99 5.64
N ILE A 491 2.97 6.54 5.57
CA ILE A 491 2.24 7.03 6.75
C ILE A 491 1.84 5.88 7.66
N TRP A 492 1.37 4.75 7.13
CA TRP A 492 1.09 3.56 7.93
C TRP A 492 2.33 3.04 8.64
N ALA A 493 3.47 2.99 7.96
CA ALA A 493 4.75 2.63 8.57
C ALA A 493 5.13 3.59 9.72
N ALA A 494 4.96 4.89 9.53
CA ALA A 494 5.20 5.89 10.57
C ALA A 494 4.24 5.77 11.77
N LEU A 495 2.95 5.50 11.54
CA LEU A 495 1.95 5.28 12.59
C LEU A 495 2.17 3.98 13.36
N LEU A 496 2.83 3.00 12.74
CA LEU A 496 3.27 1.74 13.36
C LEU A 496 4.65 1.86 14.00
N GLU A 497 5.26 3.04 13.99
CA GLU A 497 6.57 3.32 14.58
C GLU A 497 7.69 2.44 14.01
N VAL A 498 7.65 2.19 12.68
CA VAL A 498 8.69 1.45 11.99
C VAL A 498 9.95 2.31 11.88
N GLU A 499 11.07 1.81 12.38
CA GLU A 499 12.38 2.47 12.41
C GLU A 499 13.52 1.44 12.28
N GLY A 500 14.72 1.91 11.95
CA GLY A 500 15.94 1.09 11.88
C GLY A 500 16.17 0.38 10.55
N ASP A 501 17.11 -0.57 10.54
CA ASP A 501 17.49 -1.35 9.35
C ASP A 501 16.46 -2.43 8.99
N ILE A 502 15.36 -2.01 8.37
CA ILE A 502 14.31 -2.94 7.96
C ILE A 502 14.80 -3.93 6.90
N GLN A 503 15.69 -3.51 6.00
CA GLN A 503 16.14 -4.31 4.87
C GLN A 503 17.10 -5.41 5.35
N GLY A 504 18.12 -5.06 6.13
CA GLY A 504 19.04 -6.03 6.71
C GLY A 504 18.32 -7.02 7.63
N THR A 505 17.34 -6.54 8.41
CA THR A 505 16.50 -7.41 9.25
C THR A 505 15.71 -8.43 8.41
N TYR A 506 15.08 -8.01 7.32
CA TYR A 506 14.30 -8.90 6.46
C TYR A 506 15.19 -9.87 5.68
N ASP A 507 16.33 -9.41 5.19
CA ASP A 507 17.28 -10.24 4.43
C ASP A 507 17.91 -11.34 5.28
N ALA A 508 18.17 -11.07 6.57
CA ALA A 508 18.76 -12.03 7.50
C ALA A 508 17.86 -13.23 7.84
N ILE A 509 16.54 -13.14 7.57
CA ILE A 509 15.59 -14.22 7.88
C ILE A 509 15.63 -15.29 6.79
N ASP A 510 15.71 -16.56 7.18
CA ASP A 510 15.60 -17.69 6.24
C ASP A 510 14.17 -17.80 5.69
N LYS A 511 14.06 -17.64 4.37
CA LYS A 511 12.80 -17.72 3.61
C LYS A 511 12.80 -18.89 2.62
N GLU A 512 13.88 -19.66 2.56
CA GLU A 512 14.08 -20.70 1.55
C GLU A 512 13.86 -22.10 2.14
N THR A 513 14.38 -22.38 3.34
CA THR A 513 14.27 -23.72 3.96
C THR A 513 12.80 -24.13 4.12
N PRO A 514 12.36 -25.28 3.57
CA PRO A 514 10.98 -25.72 3.67
C PRO A 514 10.50 -25.88 5.11
N THR A 515 9.28 -25.43 5.40
CA THR A 515 8.67 -25.53 6.73
C THR A 515 7.35 -26.33 6.69
N ALA A 516 6.92 -26.84 7.84
CA ALA A 516 5.64 -27.56 7.95
C ALA A 516 4.42 -26.69 7.58
N THR A 517 4.55 -25.35 7.63
CA THR A 517 3.48 -24.40 7.28
C THR A 517 3.40 -24.07 5.79
N ASP A 518 4.43 -24.39 5.00
CA ASP A 518 4.52 -24.00 3.59
C ASP A 518 3.33 -24.52 2.77
N ARG A 519 2.92 -25.78 3.01
CA ARG A 519 1.77 -26.37 2.32
C ARG A 519 0.47 -25.60 2.57
N GLN A 520 0.24 -25.12 3.79
CA GLN A 520 -0.97 -24.35 4.11
C GLN A 520 -0.91 -22.96 3.46
N ILE A 521 0.24 -22.29 3.53
CA ILE A 521 0.47 -20.99 2.90
C ILE A 521 0.20 -21.06 1.39
N GLU A 522 0.69 -22.11 0.72
CA GLU A 522 0.51 -22.31 -0.73
C GLU A 522 -0.95 -22.56 -1.15
N VAL A 523 -1.78 -23.08 -0.25
CA VAL A 523 -3.22 -23.31 -0.51
C VAL A 523 -4.05 -22.04 -0.22
N ASP A 524 -3.62 -21.23 0.74
CA ASP A 524 -4.36 -20.03 1.16
C ASP A 524 -4.12 -18.84 0.22
N ILE A 525 -2.87 -18.58 -0.17
CA ILE A 525 -2.49 -17.44 -1.00
C ILE A 525 -3.35 -17.32 -2.28
N PRO A 526 -3.55 -18.38 -3.09
CA PRO A 526 -4.33 -18.26 -4.33
C PRO A 526 -5.81 -17.97 -4.10
N ARG A 527 -6.33 -18.13 -2.87
CA ARG A 527 -7.71 -17.84 -2.47
C ARG A 527 -7.86 -16.47 -1.83
N CYS A 528 -6.76 -15.87 -1.38
CA CYS A 528 -6.72 -14.57 -0.73
C CYS A 528 -6.89 -13.44 -1.74
N HIS A 529 -7.91 -12.59 -1.56
CA HIS A 529 -8.15 -11.39 -2.36
C HIS A 529 -8.02 -11.58 -3.89
N GLN A 530 -8.60 -12.66 -4.43
CA GLN A 530 -8.52 -13.03 -5.86
C GLN A 530 -8.96 -11.93 -6.84
N TYR A 531 -9.81 -11.00 -6.39
CA TYR A 531 -10.25 -9.84 -7.19
C TYR A 531 -9.12 -8.81 -7.41
N CYS A 532 -8.06 -8.84 -6.59
CA CYS A 532 -6.93 -7.93 -6.69
C CYS A 532 -5.90 -8.52 -7.67
N GLU A 533 -5.94 -8.05 -8.91
CA GLU A 533 -5.11 -8.57 -10.00
C GLU A 533 -3.62 -8.61 -9.64
N LEU A 534 -3.09 -7.55 -9.01
CA LEU A 534 -1.70 -7.47 -8.58
C LEU A 534 -1.33 -8.59 -7.57
N LEU A 535 -2.16 -8.81 -6.56
CA LEU A 535 -1.91 -9.84 -5.53
C LEU A 535 -2.12 -11.25 -6.05
N SER A 536 -3.09 -11.45 -6.95
CA SER A 536 -3.40 -12.72 -7.61
C SER A 536 -2.36 -13.15 -8.66
N SER A 537 -1.41 -12.27 -9.00
CA SER A 537 -0.32 -12.58 -9.92
C SER A 537 0.66 -13.60 -9.32
N PRO A 538 1.37 -14.40 -10.13
CA PRO A 538 2.39 -15.30 -9.62
C PRO A 538 3.47 -14.56 -8.80
N GLU A 539 3.86 -13.36 -9.24
CA GLU A 539 4.80 -12.51 -8.52
C GLU A 539 4.24 -12.07 -7.16
N GLY A 540 2.95 -11.76 -7.07
CA GLY A 540 2.25 -11.48 -5.81
C GLY A 540 2.24 -12.68 -4.88
N HIS A 541 1.95 -13.87 -5.40
CA HIS A 541 1.95 -15.11 -4.60
C HIS A 541 3.33 -15.42 -4.00
N GLU A 542 4.40 -15.30 -4.79
CA GLU A 542 5.77 -15.52 -4.32
C GLU A 542 6.16 -14.51 -3.22
N LYS A 543 5.75 -13.25 -3.38
CA LYS A 543 5.97 -12.21 -2.37
C LYS A 543 5.20 -12.49 -1.08
N PHE A 544 3.94 -12.91 -1.19
CA PHE A 544 3.15 -13.35 -0.04
C PHE A 544 3.84 -14.46 0.74
N LYS A 545 4.28 -15.51 0.04
CA LYS A 545 4.96 -16.65 0.63
C LYS A 545 6.20 -16.20 1.40
N ARG A 546 7.04 -15.35 0.81
CA ARG A 546 8.26 -14.84 1.47
C ARG A 546 7.96 -13.99 2.72
N VAL A 547 6.99 -13.07 2.66
CA VAL A 547 6.65 -12.21 3.80
C VAL A 547 6.02 -13.01 4.94
N LEU A 548 5.08 -13.91 4.62
CA LEU A 548 4.44 -14.79 5.62
C LEU A 548 5.45 -15.74 6.27
N LYS A 549 6.30 -16.37 5.46
CA LYS A 549 7.35 -17.26 5.96
C LYS A 549 8.36 -16.52 6.82
N ALA A 550 8.78 -15.32 6.41
CA ALA A 550 9.65 -14.49 7.23
C ALA A 550 9.02 -14.20 8.61
N TRP A 551 7.71 -13.96 8.66
CA TRP A 551 7.01 -13.76 9.92
C TRP A 551 6.95 -15.01 10.79
N VAL A 552 6.54 -16.15 10.24
CA VAL A 552 6.45 -17.42 10.99
C VAL A 552 7.83 -17.85 11.52
N VAL A 553 8.88 -17.76 10.70
CA VAL A 553 10.25 -18.13 11.10
C VAL A 553 10.81 -17.20 12.18
N SER A 554 10.49 -15.90 12.12
CA SER A 554 10.97 -14.93 13.11
C SER A 554 10.20 -14.95 14.45
N HIS A 555 9.11 -15.72 14.56
CA HIS A 555 8.29 -15.83 15.77
C HIS A 555 7.99 -17.31 16.08
N PRO A 556 8.97 -18.07 16.61
CA PRO A 556 8.83 -19.51 16.83
C PRO A 556 7.74 -19.88 17.87
N GLU A 557 7.26 -18.91 18.66
CA GLU A 557 6.14 -19.08 19.58
C GLU A 557 4.77 -19.13 18.89
N TYR A 558 4.68 -18.64 17.64
CA TYR A 558 3.44 -18.58 16.88
C TYR A 558 3.39 -19.64 15.77
N VAL A 559 2.18 -19.95 15.33
CA VAL A 559 1.91 -20.84 14.21
C VAL A 559 1.12 -20.09 13.13
N TYR A 560 1.24 -20.57 11.90
CA TYR A 560 0.41 -20.06 10.82
C TYR A 560 -1.05 -20.45 11.06
N TRP A 561 -1.93 -19.45 11.15
CA TRP A 561 -3.38 -19.62 11.17
C TRP A 561 -3.97 -19.11 9.84
N GLN A 562 -4.94 -19.83 9.30
CA GLN A 562 -5.70 -19.38 8.13
C GLN A 562 -6.32 -18.01 8.42
N GLY A 563 -6.10 -17.03 7.54
CA GLY A 563 -6.46 -15.62 7.73
C GLY A 563 -5.24 -14.71 7.92
N LEU A 564 -4.06 -15.26 8.24
CA LEU A 564 -2.82 -14.49 8.32
C LEU A 564 -2.40 -13.93 6.95
N ASP A 565 -2.69 -14.66 5.88
CA ASP A 565 -2.62 -14.23 4.48
C ASP A 565 -3.50 -12.99 4.22
N SER A 566 -4.76 -13.01 4.66
CA SER A 566 -5.67 -11.86 4.53
C SER A 566 -5.15 -10.65 5.31
N LEU A 567 -4.56 -10.87 6.50
CA LEU A 567 -3.96 -9.81 7.31
C LEU A 567 -2.69 -9.21 6.68
N CYS A 568 -1.90 -10.03 5.97
CA CYS A 568 -0.68 -9.60 5.28
C CYS A 568 -0.97 -8.78 4.02
N ALA A 569 -2.08 -9.06 3.33
CA ALA A 569 -2.43 -8.50 2.04
C ALA A 569 -2.38 -6.96 1.95
N PRO A 570 -2.91 -6.18 2.91
CA PRO A 570 -2.91 -4.72 2.83
C PRO A 570 -1.49 -4.15 2.85
N PHE A 571 -0.61 -4.72 3.69
CA PHE A 571 0.78 -4.30 3.80
C PHE A 571 1.58 -4.63 2.54
N LEU A 572 1.39 -5.83 1.99
CA LEU A 572 2.06 -6.24 0.77
C LEU A 572 1.56 -5.46 -0.46
N TYR A 573 0.25 -5.19 -0.55
CA TYR A 573 -0.30 -4.39 -1.64
C TYR A 573 0.29 -2.97 -1.65
N LEU A 574 0.29 -2.31 -0.50
CA LEU A 574 0.83 -0.94 -0.36
C LEU A 574 2.36 -0.88 -0.57
N ASN A 575 3.08 -1.96 -0.26
CA ASN A 575 4.54 -2.03 -0.30
C ASN A 575 5.06 -3.12 -1.23
N PHE A 576 4.41 -3.33 -2.39
CA PHE A 576 4.69 -4.47 -3.27
C PHE A 576 6.17 -4.58 -3.73
N ASN A 577 6.81 -3.43 -3.89
CA ASN A 577 8.22 -3.30 -4.27
C ASN A 577 9.19 -3.28 -3.08
N ASN A 578 8.70 -3.19 -1.84
CA ASN A 578 9.48 -3.11 -0.62
C ASN A 578 8.96 -4.13 0.39
N GLU A 579 9.27 -5.41 0.16
CA GLU A 579 8.87 -6.53 1.03
C GLU A 579 9.37 -6.35 2.46
N ALA A 580 10.54 -5.74 2.66
CA ALA A 580 11.08 -5.43 3.98
C ALA A 580 10.19 -4.46 4.76
N LEU A 581 9.68 -3.40 4.10
CA LEU A 581 8.74 -2.47 4.72
C LEU A 581 7.37 -3.10 4.96
N ALA A 582 6.88 -3.93 4.01
CA ALA A 582 5.66 -4.71 4.19
C ALA A 582 5.76 -5.60 5.44
N TYR A 583 6.85 -6.36 5.55
CA TYR A 583 7.16 -7.22 6.69
C TYR A 583 7.30 -6.43 7.98
N ALA A 584 8.01 -5.30 7.98
CA ALA A 584 8.19 -4.47 9.17
C ALA A 584 6.85 -3.92 9.69
N CYS A 585 5.99 -3.41 8.81
CA CYS A 585 4.64 -2.97 9.18
C CYS A 585 3.81 -4.14 9.73
N PHE A 586 3.80 -5.27 9.03
CA PHE A 586 3.08 -6.47 9.43
C PHE A 586 3.52 -6.99 10.81
N LYS A 587 4.83 -7.06 11.04
CA LYS A 587 5.45 -7.43 12.32
C LYS A 587 5.10 -6.44 13.44
N ALA A 588 5.07 -5.14 13.17
CA ALA A 588 4.72 -4.12 14.16
C ALA A 588 3.23 -4.12 14.51
N PHE A 589 2.37 -4.43 13.52
CA PHE A 589 0.92 -4.44 13.66
C PHE A 589 0.41 -5.55 14.59
N ILE A 590 0.93 -6.77 14.46
CA ILE A 590 0.42 -7.94 15.19
C ILE A 590 0.50 -7.78 16.70
N PRO A 591 1.63 -7.38 17.32
CA PRO A 591 1.68 -7.18 18.76
C PRO A 591 0.72 -6.09 19.26
N LYS A 592 0.34 -5.11 18.43
CA LYS A 592 -0.54 -4.00 18.82
C LYS A 592 -2.00 -4.45 18.93
N TYR A 593 -2.50 -5.23 17.96
CA TYR A 593 -3.93 -5.60 17.90
C TYR A 593 -4.22 -7.08 18.12
N LEU A 594 -3.23 -7.94 17.90
CA LEU A 594 -3.36 -9.40 17.80
C LEU A 594 -2.39 -10.14 18.73
N HIS A 595 -1.99 -9.52 19.84
CA HIS A 595 -1.06 -10.11 20.79
C HIS A 595 -1.56 -11.49 21.26
N LYS A 596 -0.70 -12.51 21.17
CA LYS A 596 -0.98 -13.91 21.55
C LYS A 596 -2.11 -14.61 20.78
N LEU A 597 -2.73 -13.99 19.76
CA LEU A 597 -3.80 -14.63 19.00
C LEU A 597 -3.30 -15.73 18.05
N PHE A 598 -2.03 -15.73 17.67
CA PHE A 598 -1.45 -16.76 16.78
C PHE A 598 -0.67 -17.85 17.52
N LEU A 599 -0.86 -17.99 18.84
CA LEU A 599 -0.33 -19.13 19.60
C LEU A 599 -0.93 -20.44 19.08
N LYS A 600 -0.22 -21.55 19.30
CA LYS A 600 -0.74 -22.89 19.00
C LYS A 600 -2.05 -23.19 19.74
N ASP A 601 -2.12 -22.79 21.01
CA ASP A 601 -3.37 -22.72 21.76
C ASP A 601 -3.67 -21.26 22.10
N ASN A 602 -4.62 -20.68 21.36
CA ASN A 602 -5.10 -19.33 21.55
C ASN A 602 -6.50 -19.29 22.20
N SER A 603 -7.03 -20.45 22.64
CA SER A 603 -8.43 -20.60 23.04
C SER A 603 -8.83 -19.61 24.14
N LYS A 604 -7.98 -19.43 25.16
CA LYS A 604 -8.24 -18.47 26.25
C LYS A 604 -8.21 -17.02 25.77
N VAL A 605 -7.34 -16.70 24.81
CA VAL A 605 -7.19 -15.35 24.25
C VAL A 605 -8.41 -14.96 23.43
N ILE A 606 -8.84 -15.84 22.51
CA ILE A 606 -9.99 -15.57 21.65
C ILE A 606 -11.29 -15.56 22.46
N GLN A 607 -11.45 -16.48 23.42
CA GLN A 607 -12.64 -16.54 24.28
C GLN A 607 -12.74 -15.31 25.19
N GLU A 608 -11.63 -14.79 25.73
CA GLU A 608 -11.64 -13.50 26.43
C GLU A 608 -12.08 -12.37 25.49
N TYR A 609 -11.50 -12.32 24.28
CA TYR A 609 -11.81 -11.28 23.29
C TYR A 609 -13.31 -11.26 22.94
N LEU A 610 -13.90 -12.43 22.70
CA LEU A 610 -15.33 -12.59 22.36
C LEU A 610 -16.24 -12.32 23.55
N ALA A 611 -15.82 -12.65 24.78
CA ALA A 611 -16.57 -12.31 25.98
C ALA A 611 -16.66 -10.78 26.18
N VAL A 612 -15.52 -10.09 26.06
CA VAL A 612 -15.49 -8.61 26.14
C VAL A 612 -16.30 -7.99 25.00
N PHE A 613 -16.23 -8.55 23.78
CA PHE A 613 -17.07 -8.10 22.68
C PHE A 613 -18.56 -8.26 22.96
N SER A 614 -18.98 -9.41 23.53
CA SER A 614 -20.37 -9.66 23.94
C SER A 614 -20.85 -8.64 24.97
N HIS A 615 -20.01 -8.30 25.96
CA HIS A 615 -20.30 -7.26 26.95
C HIS A 615 -20.47 -5.89 26.31
N LEU A 616 -19.67 -5.57 25.28
CA LEU A 616 -19.79 -4.30 24.57
C LEU A 616 -21.05 -4.21 23.72
N ILE A 617 -21.48 -5.31 23.09
CA ILE A 617 -22.79 -5.36 22.40
C ILE A 617 -23.89 -5.06 23.42
N ALA A 618 -23.90 -5.74 24.57
CA ALA A 618 -24.89 -5.51 25.63
C ALA A 618 -24.83 -4.08 26.20
N PHE A 619 -23.62 -3.55 26.39
CA PHE A 619 -23.41 -2.20 26.91
C PHE A 619 -23.94 -1.13 25.93
N HIS A 620 -23.78 -1.32 24.63
CA HIS A 620 -24.16 -0.32 23.63
C HIS A 620 -25.58 -0.52 23.07
N ASP A 621 -26.08 -1.76 23.00
CA ASP A 621 -27.42 -2.11 22.53
C ASP A 621 -27.94 -3.37 23.24
N ALA A 622 -28.52 -3.16 24.43
CA ALA A 622 -29.08 -4.22 25.25
C ALA A 622 -30.23 -4.97 24.54
N PRO A 623 -31.19 -4.31 23.86
CA PRO A 623 -32.21 -5.01 23.09
C PRO A 623 -31.66 -5.98 22.05
N LEU A 624 -30.66 -5.55 21.26
CA LEU A 624 -30.02 -6.42 20.28
C LEU A 624 -29.31 -7.60 20.96
N SER A 625 -28.53 -7.34 22.01
CA SER A 625 -27.84 -8.39 22.76
C SER A 625 -28.81 -9.42 23.34
N ASN A 626 -29.94 -8.97 23.92
CA ASN A 626 -30.95 -9.85 24.48
C ASN A 626 -31.57 -10.75 23.41
N HIS A 627 -31.90 -10.19 22.23
CA HIS A 627 -32.42 -10.95 21.10
C HIS A 627 -31.44 -12.02 20.64
N LEU A 628 -30.19 -11.62 20.34
CA LEU A 628 -29.14 -12.53 19.86
C LEU A 628 -28.87 -13.67 20.85
N ASN A 629 -28.84 -13.37 22.15
CA ASN A 629 -28.70 -14.37 23.19
C ASN A 629 -29.90 -15.32 23.27
N THR A 630 -31.12 -14.81 23.07
CA THR A 630 -32.36 -15.62 23.10
C THR A 630 -32.39 -16.64 21.97
N ILE A 631 -31.94 -16.27 20.78
CA ILE A 631 -31.85 -17.17 19.62
C ILE A 631 -30.57 -18.01 19.59
N GLY A 632 -29.66 -17.84 20.57
CA GLY A 632 -28.39 -18.57 20.63
C GLY A 632 -27.35 -18.13 19.59
N PHE A 633 -27.50 -16.95 18.98
CA PHE A 633 -26.57 -16.41 17.98
C PHE A 633 -25.46 -15.58 18.64
N ILE A 634 -24.47 -16.27 19.19
CA ILE A 634 -23.37 -15.66 19.95
C ILE A 634 -22.17 -15.28 19.07
N PRO A 635 -21.32 -14.31 19.49
CA PRO A 635 -20.18 -13.87 18.68
C PRO A 635 -19.18 -14.94 18.27
N ASP A 636 -19.05 -16.04 19.01
CA ASP A 636 -18.21 -17.19 18.65
C ASP A 636 -18.48 -17.73 17.24
N LEU A 637 -19.70 -17.57 16.73
CA LEU A 637 -20.12 -18.10 15.43
C LEU A 637 -19.68 -17.25 14.24
N TYR A 638 -19.44 -15.94 14.43
CA TYR A 638 -19.23 -15.01 13.32
C TYR A 638 -18.04 -14.05 13.50
N ALA A 639 -17.64 -13.73 14.74
CA ALA A 639 -16.68 -12.66 15.01
C ALA A 639 -15.21 -13.14 15.06
N ILE A 640 -14.96 -14.45 15.10
CA ILE A 640 -13.59 -15.01 15.05
C ILE A 640 -12.82 -14.53 13.81
N PRO A 641 -13.34 -14.69 12.56
CA PRO A 641 -12.61 -14.22 11.37
C PRO A 641 -12.44 -12.70 11.35
N TRP A 642 -13.39 -11.94 11.92
CA TRP A 642 -13.29 -10.48 12.03
C TRP A 642 -12.07 -10.09 12.87
N PHE A 643 -11.92 -10.66 14.06
CA PHE A 643 -10.85 -10.29 14.97
C PHE A 643 -9.52 -10.99 14.64
N LEU A 644 -9.52 -12.17 14.03
CA LEU A 644 -8.26 -12.82 13.61
C LEU A 644 -7.59 -12.07 12.45
N THR A 645 -8.39 -11.48 11.56
CA THR A 645 -7.90 -10.81 10.33
C THR A 645 -8.00 -9.29 10.40
N MET A 646 -8.44 -8.72 11.53
CA MET A 646 -8.76 -7.29 11.65
C MET A 646 -9.65 -6.79 10.50
N PHE A 647 -10.71 -7.56 10.22
CA PHE A 647 -11.70 -7.35 9.16
C PHE A 647 -11.16 -7.45 7.72
N ALA A 648 -9.89 -7.80 7.52
CA ALA A 648 -9.32 -7.91 6.17
C ALA A 648 -9.98 -9.00 5.33
N HIS A 649 -10.47 -10.07 5.95
CA HIS A 649 -11.23 -11.10 5.23
C HIS A 649 -12.68 -10.65 4.90
N ALA A 650 -13.24 -9.74 5.69
CA ALA A 650 -14.63 -9.31 5.58
C ALA A 650 -14.84 -8.19 4.55
N PHE A 651 -13.81 -7.37 4.28
CA PHE A 651 -13.91 -6.21 3.41
C PHE A 651 -12.89 -6.23 2.27
N PRO A 652 -13.25 -5.69 1.08
CA PRO A 652 -12.28 -5.48 0.03
C PRO A 652 -11.23 -4.41 0.44
N LEU A 653 -10.02 -4.47 -0.14
CA LEU A 653 -8.87 -3.65 0.27
C LEU A 653 -9.17 -2.15 0.28
N HIS A 654 -9.89 -1.62 -0.70
CA HIS A 654 -10.21 -0.20 -0.78
C HIS A 654 -11.08 0.28 0.41
N LYS A 655 -12.03 -0.54 0.87
CA LYS A 655 -12.83 -0.28 2.08
C LYS A 655 -11.98 -0.47 3.33
N LEU A 656 -11.14 -1.51 3.34
CA LEU A 656 -10.26 -1.81 4.46
C LEU A 656 -9.25 -0.68 4.72
N PHE A 657 -8.71 -0.03 3.68
CA PHE A 657 -7.78 1.09 3.85
C PHE A 657 -8.42 2.26 4.62
N HIS A 658 -9.64 2.66 4.28
CA HIS A 658 -10.36 3.73 5.00
C HIS A 658 -10.63 3.35 6.45
N LEU A 659 -10.98 2.09 6.70
CA LEU A 659 -11.18 1.58 8.06
C LEU A 659 -9.86 1.57 8.85
N TRP A 660 -8.76 1.13 8.22
CA TRP A 660 -7.46 0.98 8.87
C TRP A 660 -6.72 2.31 9.08
N ASP A 661 -6.96 3.31 8.22
CA ASP A 661 -6.48 4.69 8.43
C ASP A 661 -6.90 5.19 9.83
N THR A 662 -8.12 4.85 10.28
CA THR A 662 -8.60 5.16 11.65
C THR A 662 -8.15 4.13 12.68
N LEU A 663 -8.17 2.83 12.36
CA LEU A 663 -7.73 1.76 13.28
C LEU A 663 -6.33 2.03 13.84
N LEU A 664 -5.40 2.43 12.97
CA LEU A 664 -4.00 2.68 13.32
C LEU A 664 -3.83 3.83 14.33
N LEU A 665 -4.78 4.77 14.39
CA LEU A 665 -4.82 5.86 15.37
C LEU A 665 -5.40 5.41 16.72
N GLY A 666 -6.22 4.36 16.71
CA GLY A 666 -6.80 3.73 17.89
C GLY A 666 -5.84 2.82 18.64
N ASN A 667 -6.25 2.44 19.85
CA ASN A 667 -5.56 1.48 20.69
C ASN A 667 -6.06 0.04 20.42
N SER A 668 -5.59 -0.93 21.20
CA SER A 668 -5.91 -2.35 20.99
C SER A 668 -7.40 -2.70 21.18
N SER A 669 -8.22 -1.84 21.81
CA SER A 669 -9.66 -2.08 22.00
C SER A 669 -10.54 -1.47 20.91
N PHE A 670 -9.99 -0.63 20.05
CA PHE A 670 -10.72 -0.03 18.93
C PHE A 670 -11.37 -1.05 17.96
N PRO A 671 -10.75 -2.22 17.64
CA PRO A 671 -11.41 -3.24 16.81
C PRO A 671 -12.76 -3.73 17.35
N LEU A 672 -12.92 -3.78 18.67
CA LEU A 672 -14.20 -4.16 19.30
C LEU A 672 -15.29 -3.15 18.96
N CYS A 673 -14.94 -1.86 18.90
CA CYS A 673 -15.87 -0.79 18.55
C CYS A 673 -16.29 -0.87 17.07
N ILE A 674 -15.36 -1.27 16.19
CA ILE A 674 -15.66 -1.56 14.78
C ILE A 674 -16.67 -2.69 14.67
N GLY A 675 -16.48 -3.78 15.41
CA GLY A 675 -17.43 -4.90 15.43
C GLY A 675 -18.84 -4.46 15.83
N VAL A 676 -18.98 -3.62 16.87
CA VAL A 676 -20.29 -3.09 17.30
C VAL A 676 -20.88 -2.15 16.25
N ALA A 677 -20.07 -1.32 15.59
CA ALA A 677 -20.52 -0.42 14.53
C ALA A 677 -21.07 -1.18 13.30
N ILE A 678 -20.48 -2.32 12.95
CA ILE A 678 -21.01 -3.21 11.90
C ILE A 678 -22.38 -3.75 12.31
N LEU A 679 -22.51 -4.24 13.54
CA LEU A 679 -23.79 -4.74 14.06
C LEU A 679 -24.88 -3.66 14.11
N TYR A 680 -24.51 -2.40 14.35
CA TYR A 680 -25.45 -1.27 14.31
C TYR A 680 -26.06 -1.05 12.93
N GLN A 681 -25.30 -1.25 11.86
CA GLN A 681 -25.83 -1.13 10.50
C GLN A 681 -26.75 -2.30 10.13
N LEU A 682 -26.49 -3.49 10.71
CA LEU A 682 -27.28 -4.70 10.50
C LEU A 682 -28.45 -4.85 11.49
N ARG A 683 -28.59 -3.91 12.42
CA ARG A 683 -29.44 -4.02 13.62
C ARG A 683 -30.89 -4.39 13.31
N ASP A 684 -31.51 -3.70 12.36
CA ASP A 684 -32.94 -3.87 12.08
C ASP A 684 -33.23 -5.26 11.50
N GLN A 685 -32.34 -5.78 10.64
CA GLN A 685 -32.42 -7.14 10.12
C GLN A 685 -32.18 -8.16 11.24
N LEU A 686 -31.12 -7.98 12.02
CA LEU A 686 -30.76 -8.86 13.14
C LEU A 686 -31.91 -9.02 14.15
N LEU A 687 -32.59 -7.94 14.51
CA LEU A 687 -33.73 -7.98 15.43
C LEU A 687 -34.95 -8.70 14.86
N SER A 688 -35.10 -8.71 13.53
CA SER A 688 -36.20 -9.39 12.85
C SER A 688 -35.92 -10.87 12.56
N PHE A 689 -34.66 -11.29 12.61
CA PHE A 689 -34.19 -12.59 12.15
C PHE A 689 -34.07 -13.62 13.29
N GLY A 690 -34.30 -14.89 12.93
CA GLY A 690 -33.96 -16.05 13.76
C GLY A 690 -32.50 -16.49 13.57
N PHE A 691 -32.13 -17.60 14.19
CA PHE A 691 -30.77 -18.12 14.16
C PHE A 691 -30.26 -18.40 12.73
N ASN A 692 -31.07 -19.07 11.90
CA ASN A 692 -30.65 -19.49 10.55
C ASN A 692 -30.50 -18.29 9.61
N GLU A 693 -31.42 -17.34 9.69
CA GLU A 693 -31.38 -16.10 8.89
C GLU A 693 -30.16 -15.26 9.24
N CYS A 694 -29.78 -15.20 10.53
CA CYS A 694 -28.54 -14.57 10.97
C CYS A 694 -27.28 -15.27 10.41
N ILE A 695 -27.23 -16.60 10.36
CA ILE A 695 -26.09 -17.32 9.77
C ILE A 695 -25.93 -16.98 8.28
N LEU A 696 -27.05 -16.93 7.54
CA LEU A 696 -27.04 -16.54 6.12
C LEU A 696 -26.57 -15.10 5.93
N LEU A 697 -27.07 -14.17 6.76
CA LEU A 697 -26.69 -12.76 6.71
C LEU A 697 -25.19 -12.54 6.86
N PHE A 698 -24.49 -13.29 7.72
CA PHE A 698 -23.05 -13.13 7.91
C PHE A 698 -22.21 -13.92 6.91
N SER A 699 -22.81 -14.94 6.27
CA SER A 699 -22.16 -15.67 5.18
C SER A 699 -22.12 -14.84 3.89
N ASP A 700 -23.14 -14.02 3.67
CA ASP A 700 -23.24 -13.06 2.56
C ASP A 700 -23.61 -11.68 3.12
N MET A 701 -22.62 -11.02 3.74
CA MET A 701 -22.82 -9.75 4.43
C MET A 701 -23.21 -8.64 3.45
N PRO A 702 -24.30 -7.90 3.70
CA PRO A 702 -24.70 -6.80 2.83
C PRO A 702 -23.65 -5.68 2.84
N GLU A 703 -23.77 -4.78 1.87
CA GLU A 703 -22.81 -3.70 1.74
C GLU A 703 -22.81 -2.78 2.98
N ILE A 704 -21.69 -2.77 3.70
CA ILE A 704 -21.46 -1.87 4.84
C ILE A 704 -20.96 -0.52 4.34
N ASP A 705 -21.56 0.56 4.85
CA ASP A 705 -21.07 1.93 4.70
C ASP A 705 -19.87 2.13 5.65
N ILE A 706 -18.67 2.22 5.07
CA ILE A 706 -17.43 2.32 5.82
C ILE A 706 -17.26 3.68 6.48
N GLU A 707 -17.72 4.76 5.87
CA GLU A 707 -17.61 6.11 6.46
C GLU A 707 -18.48 6.21 7.70
N ARG A 708 -19.73 5.73 7.61
CA ARG A 708 -20.61 5.60 8.78
C ARG A 708 -20.01 4.65 9.83
N CYS A 709 -19.44 3.52 9.40
CA CYS A 709 -18.80 2.55 10.30
C CYS A 709 -17.67 3.20 11.10
N VAL A 710 -16.80 3.98 10.46
CA VAL A 710 -15.70 4.71 11.11
C VAL A 710 -16.23 5.72 12.12
N GLN A 711 -17.22 6.53 11.73
CA GLN A 711 -17.84 7.54 12.62
C GLN A 711 -18.49 6.91 13.85
N ASP A 712 -19.27 5.84 13.64
CA ASP A 712 -19.91 5.09 14.72
C ASP A 712 -18.87 4.40 15.61
N SER A 713 -17.80 3.84 15.05
CA SER A 713 -16.70 3.24 15.82
C SER A 713 -16.01 4.24 16.74
N ILE A 714 -15.71 5.45 16.25
CA ILE A 714 -15.13 6.54 17.07
C ILE A 714 -16.11 6.95 18.18
N ARG A 715 -17.40 7.08 17.86
CA ARG A 715 -18.43 7.44 18.83
C ARG A 715 -18.54 6.38 19.94
N ILE A 716 -18.62 5.11 19.56
CA ILE A 716 -18.65 3.96 20.46
C ILE A 716 -17.40 3.95 21.35
N PHE A 717 -16.22 4.12 20.77
CA PHE A 717 -14.95 4.18 21.50
C PHE A 717 -14.95 5.31 22.54
N CYS A 718 -15.36 6.52 22.16
CA CYS A 718 -15.42 7.67 23.09
C CYS A 718 -16.47 7.53 24.20
N LEU A 719 -17.53 6.75 23.98
CA LEU A 719 -18.60 6.52 24.96
C LEU A 719 -18.34 5.31 25.87
N THR A 720 -17.31 4.51 25.58
CA THR A 720 -16.97 3.30 26.32
C THR A 720 -15.95 3.63 27.41
N PRO A 721 -16.23 3.34 28.70
CA PRO A 721 -15.21 3.41 29.75
C PRO A 721 -14.00 2.55 29.40
N LYS A 722 -12.78 3.01 29.65
CA LYS A 722 -11.57 2.29 29.22
C LYS A 722 -11.46 0.91 29.83
N SER A 723 -11.75 0.84 31.13
CA SER A 723 -11.77 -0.39 31.93
C SER A 723 -12.82 -1.40 31.47
N ALA A 724 -13.89 -0.96 30.79
CA ALA A 724 -14.88 -1.87 30.19
C ALA A 724 -14.31 -2.70 29.03
N THR A 725 -13.16 -2.29 28.47
CA THR A 725 -12.44 -2.99 27.40
C THR A 725 -11.19 -3.73 27.90
N TYR A 726 -11.02 -3.84 29.22
CA TYR A 726 -9.89 -4.52 29.83
C TYR A 726 -9.80 -5.98 29.35
N ARG A 727 -8.59 -6.41 28.99
CA ARG A 727 -8.27 -7.79 28.60
C ARG A 727 -6.93 -8.18 29.20
N GLN A 728 -6.86 -9.32 29.87
CA GLN A 728 -5.63 -9.82 30.48
C GLN A 728 -4.59 -10.20 29.41
N HIS A 729 -5.04 -10.63 28.24
CA HIS A 729 -4.17 -11.08 27.16
C HIS A 729 -3.76 -9.97 26.17
N ALA A 730 -4.23 -8.73 26.37
CA ALA A 730 -3.73 -7.58 25.60
C ALA A 730 -2.24 -7.31 25.92
N LYS A 731 -1.54 -6.61 25.01
CA LYS A 731 -0.11 -6.32 25.15
C LYS A 731 0.17 -5.63 26.51
N PRO A 732 1.11 -6.13 27.32
CA PRO A 732 1.41 -5.54 28.63
C PRO A 732 2.16 -4.21 28.47
N SER A 733 1.97 -3.28 29.43
CA SER A 733 2.80 -2.07 29.50
C SER A 733 4.27 -2.43 29.60
N LYS A 734 5.10 -1.99 28.67
CA LYS A 734 6.52 -1.86 28.97
C LYS A 734 6.63 -0.78 30.05
N ARG A 735 7.25 -1.07 31.19
CA ARG A 735 7.68 -0.02 32.12
C ARG A 735 8.73 0.79 31.37
N GLU A 736 8.39 1.99 30.92
CA GLU A 736 9.37 2.92 30.38
C GLU A 736 10.48 3.07 31.44
N GLN A 737 11.71 2.69 31.09
CA GLN A 737 12.87 3.22 31.81
C GLN A 737 12.80 4.74 31.65
N LYS A 738 12.72 5.45 32.78
CA LYS A 738 12.65 6.91 32.82
C LYS A 738 13.90 7.51 32.19
N ASP A 739 13.89 7.75 30.88
CA ASP A 739 14.71 8.81 30.30
C ASP A 739 13.96 10.12 30.47
N SER A 740 14.54 11.00 31.29
CA SER A 740 13.91 12.19 31.86
C SER A 740 13.71 13.36 30.87
N SER A 741 13.91 13.17 29.56
CA SER A 741 14.04 14.28 28.61
C SER A 741 13.04 14.31 27.44
N SER A 742 12.14 13.35 27.27
CA SER A 742 11.07 13.48 26.27
C SER A 742 9.74 12.93 26.77
N LYS A 743 8.75 13.82 26.93
CA LYS A 743 7.36 13.41 27.18
C LYS A 743 6.75 12.99 25.85
N PRO A 744 6.32 11.74 25.65
CA PRO A 744 5.50 11.40 24.49
C PRO A 744 4.09 11.92 24.78
N ASP A 745 3.77 13.08 24.24
CA ASP A 745 2.44 13.69 24.27
C ASP A 745 1.50 13.00 23.26
N VAL A 746 1.46 11.67 23.30
CA VAL A 746 0.45 10.91 22.57
C VAL A 746 -0.82 10.94 23.43
N SER A 747 -1.88 11.48 22.84
CA SER A 747 -3.19 11.72 23.46
C SER A 747 -3.61 10.60 24.42
N TYR A 748 -4.18 10.95 25.58
CA TYR A 748 -4.73 9.98 26.54
C TYR A 748 -5.67 8.94 25.88
N TYR A 749 -6.33 9.29 24.77
CA TYR A 749 -7.24 8.41 24.02
C TYR A 749 -6.55 7.28 23.25
N SER A 750 -5.26 7.35 22.94
CA SER A 750 -4.56 6.31 22.17
C SER A 750 -3.84 5.27 23.03
N LYS A 751 -3.79 5.45 24.35
CA LYS A 751 -3.17 4.50 25.28
C LYS A 751 -4.17 3.42 25.69
N ASP A 752 -3.75 2.16 25.62
CA ASP A 752 -4.49 1.03 26.19
C ASP A 752 -4.63 1.18 27.71
N TYR A 753 -5.72 0.64 28.29
CA TYR A 753 -5.89 0.61 29.74
C TYR A 753 -4.72 -0.12 30.42
N ASN A 754 -4.25 -1.22 29.81
CA ASN A 754 -3.10 -2.00 30.29
C ASN A 754 -1.77 -1.24 30.28
N HIS A 755 -1.68 -0.07 29.62
CA HIS A 755 -0.50 0.80 29.63
C HIS A 755 -0.50 1.81 30.79
N GLN A 756 -1.59 1.90 31.56
CA GLN A 756 -1.67 2.80 32.71
C GLN A 756 -0.96 2.18 33.93
N PRO A 757 -0.40 3.01 34.83
CA PRO A 757 0.20 2.49 36.07
C PRO A 757 -0.85 1.76 36.90
N LEU A 758 -0.56 0.52 37.29
CA LEU A 758 -1.43 -0.27 38.17
C LEU A 758 -1.43 0.35 39.58
N THR A 759 -2.61 0.72 40.06
CA THR A 759 -2.88 1.17 41.44
C THR A 759 -3.86 0.22 42.13
N ASP A 760 -4.12 0.43 43.42
CA ASP A 760 -5.14 -0.31 44.17
C ASP A 760 -6.58 -0.08 43.63
N LEU A 761 -6.76 0.98 42.84
CA LEU A 761 -8.03 1.37 42.21
C LEU A 761 -8.19 0.79 40.80
N SER A 762 -7.12 0.21 40.24
CA SER A 762 -7.12 -0.40 38.91
C SER A 762 -7.84 -1.75 38.90
N MET A 763 -8.31 -2.15 37.71
CA MET A 763 -8.83 -3.50 37.48
C MET A 763 -7.70 -4.53 37.37
N HIS A 764 -7.98 -5.75 37.85
CA HIS A 764 -7.12 -6.92 37.70
C HIS A 764 -7.80 -7.98 36.83
N PRO A 765 -7.05 -8.99 36.33
CA PRO A 765 -7.62 -10.10 35.58
C PRO A 765 -8.80 -10.76 36.28
N VAL A 766 -9.92 -10.88 35.56
CA VAL A 766 -11.11 -11.64 35.96
C VAL A 766 -10.98 -13.05 35.39
N PRO A 767 -11.26 -14.12 36.16
CA PRO A 767 -11.27 -15.48 35.62
C PRO A 767 -12.17 -15.59 34.40
N LEU A 768 -11.72 -16.31 33.36
CA LEU A 768 -12.45 -16.40 32.09
C LEU A 768 -13.86 -16.98 32.25
N GLU A 769 -14.05 -17.92 33.17
CA GLU A 769 -15.36 -18.51 33.48
C GLU A 769 -16.34 -17.46 34.00
N ASP A 770 -15.89 -16.60 34.91
CA ASP A 770 -16.71 -15.51 35.46
C ASP A 770 -16.97 -14.44 34.40
N LEU A 771 -15.96 -14.11 33.59
CA LEU A 771 -16.09 -13.13 32.51
C LEU A 771 -17.12 -13.58 31.46
N ARG A 772 -17.15 -14.87 31.10
CA ARG A 772 -18.12 -15.44 30.16
C ARG A 772 -19.53 -15.57 30.77
N ALA A 773 -19.61 -15.80 32.08
CA ALA A 773 -20.89 -15.95 32.76
C ALA A 773 -21.65 -14.62 32.88
N GLN A 774 -20.96 -13.49 32.97
CA GLN A 774 -21.61 -12.18 33.08
C GLN A 774 -22.02 -11.62 31.71
N LYS A 775 -23.03 -10.74 31.69
CA LYS A 775 -23.51 -10.07 30.46
C LYS A 775 -23.14 -8.59 30.33
N CYS A 776 -22.60 -7.97 31.36
CA CYS A 776 -22.26 -6.53 31.38
C CYS A 776 -20.76 -6.34 31.67
N PRO A 777 -20.13 -5.22 31.27
CA PRO A 777 -18.72 -4.98 31.59
C PRO A 777 -18.52 -4.48 33.04
N PHE A 778 -17.29 -4.63 33.55
CA PHE A 778 -16.85 -3.96 34.77
C PHE A 778 -16.32 -2.54 34.48
N ILE A 779 -16.35 -1.69 35.50
CA ILE A 779 -15.66 -0.40 35.51
C ILE A 779 -14.69 -0.35 36.70
N SER A 780 -13.49 0.20 36.48
CA SER A 780 -12.51 0.42 37.55
C SER A 780 -12.92 1.57 38.46
N ALA A 781 -12.36 1.63 39.66
CA ALA A 781 -12.58 2.75 40.56
C ALA A 781 -11.97 4.05 39.99
N GLU A 782 -10.83 3.96 39.29
CA GLU A 782 -10.20 5.09 38.59
C GLU A 782 -11.13 5.70 37.53
N ASP A 783 -11.69 4.86 36.66
CA ASP A 783 -12.61 5.31 35.61
C ASP A 783 -13.89 5.89 36.23
N LEU A 784 -14.41 5.28 37.31
CA LEU A 784 -15.57 5.79 38.03
C LEU A 784 -15.30 7.19 38.59
N ILE A 785 -14.15 7.40 39.24
CA ILE A 785 -13.77 8.70 39.83
C ILE A 785 -13.56 9.76 38.75
N GLN A 786 -12.89 9.38 37.66
CA GLN A 786 -12.61 10.28 36.54
C GLN A 786 -13.87 10.67 35.78
N LEU A 787 -14.76 9.72 35.46
CA LEU A 787 -15.99 9.97 34.71
C LEU A 787 -17.10 10.61 35.57
N GLY A 788 -17.06 10.40 36.89
CA GLY A 788 -17.97 10.99 37.87
C GLY A 788 -17.53 12.34 38.42
N GLU A 789 -16.33 12.82 38.07
CA GLU A 789 -15.74 14.08 38.58
C GLU A 789 -15.68 14.17 40.12
N LEU A 790 -15.52 13.02 40.81
CA LEU A 790 -15.76 12.89 42.25
C LEU A 790 -14.68 13.52 43.16
N MET A 791 -13.53 13.92 42.62
CA MET A 791 -12.39 14.49 43.37
C MET A 791 -12.16 15.99 43.13
N GLY A 792 -13.10 16.67 42.45
CA GLY A 792 -12.97 18.10 42.11
C GLY A 792 -11.95 18.38 41.01
N SER A 793 -12.06 19.56 40.39
CA SER A 793 -11.37 19.95 39.15
C SER A 793 -9.85 20.12 39.26
N SER A 794 -9.25 20.12 40.46
CA SER A 794 -7.82 20.45 40.64
C SER A 794 -6.85 19.28 40.47
N LEU A 795 -7.32 18.02 40.47
CA LEU A 795 -6.48 16.82 40.35
C LEU A 795 -6.68 16.04 39.04
N THR A 796 -7.71 16.38 38.26
CA THR A 796 -8.05 15.67 37.01
C THR A 796 -7.34 16.30 35.81
N LYS A 797 -6.15 15.81 35.44
CA LYS A 797 -5.53 16.09 34.12
C LYS A 797 -6.19 15.26 33.00
N SER A 798 -7.52 15.27 32.93
CA SER A 798 -8.27 14.58 31.88
C SER A 798 -8.73 15.58 30.82
N PRO A 799 -8.34 15.44 29.55
CA PRO A 799 -8.89 16.19 28.43
C PRO A 799 -10.18 15.53 27.90
N THR A 800 -10.96 14.87 28.76
CA THR A 800 -12.37 14.57 28.46
C THR A 800 -13.05 15.90 28.31
N LYS A 801 -13.39 16.27 27.06
CA LYS A 801 -14.25 17.41 26.76
C LYS A 801 -15.35 17.42 27.81
N LYS A 802 -15.43 18.50 28.59
CA LYS A 802 -16.59 18.77 29.44
C LYS A 802 -17.82 18.43 28.61
N SER A 803 -18.75 17.67 29.18
CA SER A 803 -20.10 17.59 28.62
C SER A 803 -20.51 19.03 28.27
N ALA A 804 -20.96 19.28 27.03
CA ALA A 804 -21.40 20.62 26.63
C ALA A 804 -22.49 21.19 27.57
N SER A 805 -23.08 20.33 28.42
CA SER A 805 -24.09 20.65 29.43
C SER A 805 -23.59 20.68 30.89
N GLY A 806 -22.30 20.43 31.17
CA GLY A 806 -21.75 20.42 32.54
C GLY A 806 -22.27 19.30 33.46
N LYS A 807 -23.03 18.33 32.93
CA LYS A 807 -23.55 17.18 33.69
C LYS A 807 -22.59 15.98 33.65
N PRO A 808 -22.46 15.20 34.75
CA PRO A 808 -21.58 14.03 34.81
C PRO A 808 -21.96 12.99 33.74
N LEU A 809 -20.97 12.24 33.24
CA LEU A 809 -21.18 11.24 32.18
C LEU A 809 -21.82 9.94 32.70
N ILE A 810 -21.85 9.77 34.02
CA ILE A 810 -22.31 8.56 34.70
C ILE A 810 -23.45 8.87 35.68
N ILE A 811 -24.21 7.83 35.99
CA ILE A 811 -25.15 7.77 37.11
C ILE A 811 -24.81 6.56 37.95
N ILE A 812 -24.67 6.76 39.26
CA ILE A 812 -24.23 5.72 40.19
C ILE A 812 -25.47 5.17 40.91
N LEU A 813 -25.68 3.87 40.79
CA LEU A 813 -26.79 3.14 41.40
C LEU A 813 -26.24 2.30 42.56
N ASP A 814 -26.48 2.73 43.79
CA ASP A 814 -26.07 1.99 44.98
C ASP A 814 -27.18 1.01 45.38
N ILE A 815 -26.91 -0.28 45.19
CA ILE A 815 -27.91 -1.34 45.39
C ILE A 815 -27.84 -1.97 46.79
N ARG A 816 -26.99 -1.45 47.67
CA ARG A 816 -26.85 -1.94 49.05
C ARG A 816 -28.12 -1.61 49.85
N PRO A 817 -28.37 -2.34 50.97
CA PRO A 817 -29.42 -2.00 51.91
C PRO A 817 -29.33 -0.52 52.32
N THR A 818 -30.48 0.13 52.51
CA THR A 818 -30.54 1.56 52.82
C THR A 818 -29.73 1.92 54.07
N GLU A 819 -29.65 1.03 55.06
CA GLU A 819 -28.81 1.22 56.25
C GLU A 819 -27.32 1.39 55.93
N ASP A 820 -26.77 0.57 55.02
CA ASP A 820 -25.37 0.64 54.61
C ASP A 820 -25.09 1.82 53.68
N TYR A 821 -26.09 2.22 52.88
CA TYR A 821 -26.04 3.45 52.09
C TYR A 821 -25.93 4.69 53.00
N LEU A 822 -26.76 4.76 54.05
CA LEU A 822 -26.76 5.86 55.02
C LEU A 822 -25.45 5.96 55.83
N ARG A 823 -24.74 4.84 56.03
CA ARG A 823 -23.42 4.82 56.68
C ARG A 823 -22.30 5.44 55.83
N GLY A 824 -22.48 5.51 54.51
CA GLY A 824 -21.52 6.08 53.59
C GLY A 824 -21.79 5.65 52.15
N CYS A 825 -22.03 6.61 51.27
CA CYS A 825 -22.31 6.40 49.86
C CYS A 825 -21.37 7.23 48.98
N VAL A 826 -21.37 6.94 47.68
CA VAL A 826 -20.71 7.83 46.71
C VAL A 826 -21.58 9.10 46.56
N PRO A 827 -21.00 10.32 46.59
CA PRO A 827 -21.75 11.55 46.40
C PRO A 827 -22.61 11.52 45.13
N GLY A 828 -23.89 11.92 45.24
CA GLY A 828 -24.82 11.96 44.11
C GLY A 828 -25.31 10.59 43.61
N SER A 829 -24.97 9.49 44.30
CA SER A 829 -25.49 8.16 43.97
C SER A 829 -26.95 7.99 44.39
N ILE A 830 -27.70 7.16 43.64
CA ILE A 830 -29.10 6.84 43.91
C ILE A 830 -29.17 5.48 44.60
N ASN A 831 -29.78 5.41 45.78
CA ASN A 831 -30.02 4.12 46.45
C ASN A 831 -31.23 3.39 45.84
N ILE A 832 -31.00 2.18 45.32
CA ILE A 832 -32.04 1.27 44.81
C ILE A 832 -31.74 -0.13 45.36
N PRO A 833 -32.14 -0.45 46.61
CA PRO A 833 -31.76 -1.70 47.26
C PRO A 833 -32.24 -2.93 46.48
N PHE A 834 -31.33 -3.88 46.22
CA PHE A 834 -31.56 -5.05 45.37
C PHE A 834 -32.84 -5.82 45.73
N ASP A 835 -33.03 -6.09 47.02
CA ASP A 835 -34.13 -6.93 47.54
C ASP A 835 -35.51 -6.30 47.38
N THR A 836 -35.57 -4.99 47.13
CA THR A 836 -36.82 -4.23 46.99
C THR A 836 -37.01 -3.62 45.61
N ALA A 837 -36.07 -3.85 44.69
CA ALA A 837 -36.05 -3.17 43.40
C ALA A 837 -37.00 -3.79 42.37
N PHE A 838 -37.21 -5.10 42.41
CA PHE A 838 -37.93 -5.86 41.38
C PHE A 838 -39.16 -6.57 41.92
N ASN A 839 -40.18 -6.74 41.08
CA ASN A 839 -41.32 -7.61 41.35
C ASN A 839 -40.99 -9.09 41.01
N SER A 840 -41.96 -9.99 41.18
CA SER A 840 -41.82 -11.41 40.85
C SER A 840 -41.52 -11.69 39.38
N ASP A 841 -41.98 -10.81 38.48
CA ASP A 841 -41.77 -10.92 37.04
C ASP A 841 -40.41 -10.33 36.60
N GLY A 842 -39.71 -9.67 37.54
CA GLY A 842 -38.40 -9.08 37.32
C GLY A 842 -38.42 -7.66 36.72
N ASP A 843 -39.57 -7.00 36.72
CA ASP A 843 -39.73 -5.58 36.39
C ASP A 843 -39.46 -4.69 37.60
N PHE A 844 -39.07 -3.45 37.37
CA PHE A 844 -38.88 -2.49 38.45
C PHE A 844 -40.19 -2.15 39.17
N LEU A 845 -40.14 -2.17 40.51
CA LEU A 845 -41.21 -1.60 41.32
C LEU A 845 -41.21 -0.06 41.20
N PRO A 846 -42.38 0.60 41.07
CA PRO A 846 -42.45 2.05 41.00
C PRO A 846 -41.84 2.72 42.23
N SER A 847 -40.81 3.56 42.02
CA SER A 847 -40.19 4.34 43.08
C SER A 847 -39.65 5.68 42.56
N PRO A 848 -39.46 6.68 43.44
CA PRO A 848 -38.81 7.94 43.06
C PRO A 848 -37.40 7.73 42.48
N ALA A 849 -36.68 6.74 42.99
CA ALA A 849 -35.34 6.38 42.53
C ALA A 849 -35.34 5.81 41.10
N VAL A 850 -36.30 4.94 40.78
CA VAL A 850 -36.52 4.42 39.41
C VAL A 850 -36.96 5.53 38.46
N THR A 851 -37.76 6.49 38.94
CA THR A 851 -38.14 7.67 38.15
C THR A 851 -36.91 8.52 37.81
N LYS A 852 -36.02 8.76 38.78
CA LYS A 852 -34.73 9.43 38.54
C LYS A 852 -33.88 8.64 37.54
N LEU A 853 -33.75 7.32 37.68
CA LEU A 853 -33.05 6.46 36.72
C LEU A 853 -33.59 6.63 35.28
N ASN A 854 -34.92 6.69 35.13
CA ASN A 854 -35.59 6.86 33.84
C ASN A 854 -35.39 8.23 33.19
N VAL A 855 -35.03 9.26 33.95
CA VAL A 855 -34.64 10.58 33.40
C VAL A 855 -33.24 10.52 32.77
N HIS A 856 -32.37 9.65 33.28
CA HIS A 856 -30.96 9.56 32.93
C HIS A 856 -30.65 8.45 31.90
N LYS A 857 -31.50 8.31 30.87
CA LYS A 857 -31.38 7.22 29.87
C LYS A 857 -30.06 7.21 29.10
N THR A 858 -29.41 8.35 28.89
CA THR A 858 -28.20 8.47 28.05
C THR A 858 -26.89 8.34 28.83
N GLN A 859 -26.91 8.40 30.17
CA GLN A 859 -25.71 8.25 31.00
C GLN A 859 -25.30 6.78 31.16
N VAL A 860 -24.03 6.55 31.51
CA VAL A 860 -23.54 5.23 31.89
C VAL A 860 -24.06 4.90 33.30
N LYS A 861 -24.77 3.78 33.46
CA LYS A 861 -25.30 3.31 34.74
C LYS A 861 -24.26 2.44 35.42
N VAL A 862 -23.66 2.96 36.47
CA VAL A 862 -22.65 2.25 37.25
C VAL A 862 -23.32 1.64 38.48
N VAL A 863 -23.45 0.32 38.51
CA VAL A 863 -24.02 -0.42 39.62
C VAL A 863 -22.95 -0.65 40.68
N VAL A 864 -23.21 -0.13 41.88
CA VAL A 864 -22.34 -0.24 43.05
C VAL A 864 -23.06 -1.09 44.08
N GLY A 865 -22.45 -2.21 44.45
CA GLY A 865 -22.96 -3.10 45.49
C GLY A 865 -21.85 -3.53 46.44
N SER A 866 -22.18 -4.51 47.27
CA SER A 866 -21.21 -5.25 48.08
C SER A 866 -20.35 -6.14 47.19
N ARG A 867 -19.38 -6.86 47.77
CA ARG A 867 -18.47 -7.78 47.03
C ARG A 867 -19.14 -9.06 46.50
N ASP A 868 -20.44 -9.20 46.70
CA ASP A 868 -21.22 -10.35 46.28
C ASP A 868 -21.71 -10.22 44.81
N ARG A 869 -22.42 -11.23 44.30
CA ARG A 869 -22.91 -11.24 42.91
C ARG A 869 -24.19 -10.41 42.71
N SER A 870 -24.69 -9.70 43.73
CA SER A 870 -25.91 -8.88 43.65
C SER A 870 -25.80 -7.79 42.58
N ALA A 871 -24.67 -7.09 42.51
CA ALA A 871 -24.45 -6.00 41.56
C ALA A 871 -24.47 -6.48 40.10
N ILE A 872 -23.90 -7.67 39.84
CA ILE A 872 -23.92 -8.30 38.52
C ILE A 872 -25.36 -8.67 38.13
N LYS A 873 -26.10 -9.33 39.03
CA LYS A 873 -27.52 -9.69 38.77
C LYS A 873 -28.41 -8.46 38.54
N PHE A 874 -28.18 -7.38 39.27
CA PHE A 874 -28.91 -6.12 39.07
C PHE A 874 -28.61 -5.51 37.71
N ALA A 875 -27.33 -5.45 37.32
CA ALA A 875 -26.92 -4.97 36.00
C ALA A 875 -27.48 -5.83 34.86
N GLU A 876 -27.53 -7.15 35.02
CA GLU A 876 -28.17 -8.05 34.05
C GLU A 876 -29.67 -7.81 33.95
N SER A 877 -30.33 -7.50 35.06
CA SER A 877 -31.75 -7.13 35.08
C SER A 877 -31.99 -5.80 34.37
N LEU A 878 -31.11 -4.81 34.54
CA LEU A 878 -31.12 -3.56 33.76
C LEU A 878 -31.03 -3.84 32.25
N LEU A 879 -30.08 -4.68 31.84
CA LEU A 879 -29.91 -5.04 30.42
C LEU A 879 -31.15 -5.76 29.86
N ARG A 880 -31.71 -6.71 30.61
CA ARG A 880 -32.95 -7.42 30.23
C ARG A 880 -34.11 -6.44 29.99
N LEU A 881 -34.22 -5.41 30.82
CA LEU A 881 -35.24 -4.36 30.71
C LEU A 881 -34.92 -3.31 29.62
N GLY A 882 -33.83 -3.48 28.86
CA GLY A 882 -33.46 -2.62 27.74
C GLY A 882 -32.68 -1.36 28.13
N TYR A 883 -32.16 -1.27 29.36
CA TYR A 883 -31.30 -0.16 29.74
C TYR A 883 -29.89 -0.35 29.17
N ASN A 884 -29.54 0.46 28.17
CA ASN A 884 -28.18 0.51 27.64
C ASN A 884 -27.19 1.12 28.65
N ARG A 885 -25.91 0.83 28.47
CA ARG A 885 -24.75 1.38 29.18
C ARG A 885 -24.71 1.03 30.66
N ALA A 886 -25.12 -0.19 31.03
CA ALA A 886 -24.98 -0.70 32.39
C ALA A 886 -23.62 -1.37 32.59
N CYS A 887 -22.91 -1.01 33.67
CA CYS A 887 -21.67 -1.64 34.09
C CYS A 887 -21.60 -1.78 35.62
N VAL A 888 -20.71 -2.63 36.12
CA VAL A 888 -20.57 -2.93 37.56
C VAL A 888 -19.25 -2.40 38.09
N LEU A 889 -19.25 -1.78 39.27
CA LEU A 889 -18.00 -1.39 39.94
C LEU A 889 -17.20 -2.62 40.36
N TYR A 890 -15.99 -2.75 39.84
CA TYR A 890 -15.08 -3.84 40.18
C TYR A 890 -14.74 -3.85 41.68
N LYS A 891 -14.85 -5.02 42.33
CA LYS A 891 -14.67 -5.23 43.79
C LYS A 891 -15.67 -4.49 44.70
N GLY A 892 -16.76 -3.95 44.15
CA GLY A 892 -17.82 -3.29 44.91
C GLY A 892 -17.38 -2.00 45.60
N VAL A 893 -18.23 -1.44 46.46
CA VAL A 893 -18.01 -0.13 47.10
C VAL A 893 -16.72 -0.05 47.94
N ASP A 894 -16.24 -1.20 48.46
CA ASP A 894 -15.09 -1.25 49.36
C ASP A 894 -13.78 -0.78 48.71
N VAL A 895 -13.67 -0.89 47.38
CA VAL A 895 -12.50 -0.40 46.63
C VAL A 895 -12.33 1.12 46.77
N LEU A 896 -13.41 1.85 47.08
CA LEU A 896 -13.39 3.31 47.22
C LEU A 896 -12.99 3.77 48.62
N ARG A 897 -12.97 2.89 49.63
CA ARG A 897 -12.65 3.29 51.03
C ARG A 897 -11.30 4.02 51.15
N PRO A 898 -10.20 3.59 50.50
CA PRO A 898 -8.91 4.27 50.61
C PRO A 898 -8.91 5.68 50.00
N THR A 899 -9.89 6.01 49.17
CA THR A 899 -9.95 7.31 48.46
C THR A 899 -10.54 8.44 49.29
N GLY A 900 -11.28 8.10 50.36
CA GLY A 900 -12.00 9.09 51.19
C GLY A 900 -13.23 9.71 50.50
N ILE A 901 -13.66 9.21 49.34
CA ILE A 901 -14.79 9.77 48.57
C ILE A 901 -16.15 9.44 49.17
N LEU A 902 -16.24 8.40 50.01
CA LEU A 902 -17.51 7.99 50.60
C LEU A 902 -17.98 9.01 51.64
N THR A 903 -19.19 9.55 51.44
CA THR A 903 -19.81 10.56 52.32
C THR A 903 -21.10 10.04 52.92
N VAL A 904 -21.46 10.52 54.11
CA VAL A 904 -22.81 10.31 54.66
C VAL A 904 -23.80 11.12 53.81
N PRO A 905 -24.90 10.51 53.31
CA PRO A 905 -25.89 11.25 52.54
C PRO A 905 -26.48 12.39 53.39
N THR A 906 -26.51 13.61 52.87
CA THR A 906 -27.28 14.70 53.49
C THR A 906 -28.78 14.38 53.36
N PRO A 907 -29.57 14.43 54.44
CA PRO A 907 -31.02 14.32 54.30
C PRO A 907 -31.50 15.46 53.40
N ASP A 908 -32.28 15.12 52.37
CA ASP A 908 -32.98 16.11 51.54
C ASP A 908 -33.82 16.98 52.51
N LEU A 909 -33.42 18.26 52.66
CA LEU A 909 -34.14 19.28 53.44
C LEU A 909 -35.31 19.85 52.63
#